data_AF-A0A4Y1X0D0-F1
#
_entry.id   AF-A0A4Y1X0D0-F1
#
_cell.length_a   1.000
_cell.length_b   1.000
_cell.length_c   1.000
_cell.angle_alpha   90.00
_cell.angle_beta   90.00
_cell.angle_gamma   90.00
#
_symmetry.space_group_name_H-M   'P 1'
#
loop_
_entity.id
_entity.type
_entity.pdbx_description
1 polymer ?
#
loop_
_entity_poly.entity_id
_entity_poly.type
_entity_poly.pdbx_seq_one_letter_code
_entity_poly.pdbx_strand_id
1 'polypeptide(L)'
;MKKFYPWCLLFSVLGMCSFLWSSCSDDGDDDTPPPGGGENSFVYEGTESKIGSVVYQVDETGKTYTFYFSPTEGLLDLDAMLLADDYIKIETDTPTGDIDLLAEGNSLLYKKVDISAASADNTAKSTLSLQLTSLTTVKMTLDAAMKSGETLTASYNGTCSRHSEQSGQGEGIVLDTPVFSWWLGSEKPASGANDYYIAVTDAPYTIQSGVQAALTEPGYMLVIDCYLDSGEKWKTFPTGVFNESPGLEDHTYSFDNSFVLYFDGTNYNQMHLSGPITISRDAQNIAKISTTFLDEDGIVGEAGTEYPISFEGDLRVGNGTTLPTMPHLMHDIEFKGVYAQGVYSGDVYDTGGGMIEMTFYDEKGDAGEPFGYAVKLTVIGPKFLDPKKERKLTPGTYTAATTYKKDTWMPAAEMTILGMVIPMGTYAAYDDQTQNGQYSYGSEGTIEIEELANNRHRVTFEIEAQTGYVFKGSFEGDIPLEDQSDDSEDDGSSTLTEDLDMDLSYLEKAHCFPQTQIFVPGLGTIDVADLTTVTPPAPEACGYQFIDLGLATGTYKHDPTGEYNDPGKLVEGDIVRLDLLVEPGDEGKITPGTYTLSPNRYPAQMRPGVALRGYQGGEGHIGTRWLGIGSAIGNGYPKYHSDPDHIVIDGWLNIASMKGYASIYEGTVTITKAEGGENWFTFEVDGEDVLHHSITGTWTGPVVLGDGVTPVVSSGKEFKPAAAAAPEAKPASEKQRFPTMRDAADSKPAQALPARRLSLR
;
A
#
# COMPACT_ATOMS: atom_id res chain seq x y z
N MET A 1 -18.05 3.51 46.38
CA MET A 1 -19.31 3.48 45.59
C MET A 1 -18.92 3.21 44.15
N LYS A 2 -19.67 2.31 43.50
CA LYS A 2 -19.22 1.35 42.46
C LYS A 2 -18.48 2.01 41.29
N LYS A 3 -17.19 1.66 41.16
CA LYS A 3 -16.32 1.99 40.03
C LYS A 3 -16.68 1.07 38.86
N PHE A 4 -16.98 1.64 37.70
CA PHE A 4 -17.23 0.93 36.45
C PHE A 4 -15.92 0.51 35.78
N TYR A 5 -15.97 -0.61 35.06
CA TYR A 5 -14.89 -1.30 34.35
C TYR A 5 -14.41 -0.52 33.11
N PRO A 6 -13.09 -0.41 32.85
CA PRO A 6 -12.55 -0.13 31.53
C PRO A 6 -12.16 -1.48 30.90
N TRP A 7 -13.09 -2.19 30.24
CA TRP A 7 -12.78 -3.52 29.66
C TRP A 7 -13.63 -3.93 28.44
N CYS A 8 -14.08 -2.97 27.60
CA CYS A 8 -14.76 -3.32 26.33
C CYS A 8 -13.95 -3.00 25.06
N LEU A 9 -12.64 -2.74 25.17
CA LEU A 9 -11.70 -2.76 24.03
C LEU A 9 -10.59 -3.80 24.18
N LEU A 10 -10.77 -4.80 25.06
CA LEU A 10 -9.90 -5.99 25.15
C LEU A 10 -10.67 -7.23 25.65
N PHE A 11 -10.67 -8.27 24.80
CA PHE A 11 -10.94 -9.71 25.02
C PHE A 11 -12.38 -10.23 25.25
N SER A 12 -12.80 -11.21 24.41
CA SER A 12 -13.59 -12.39 24.84
C SER A 12 -13.54 -13.60 23.85
N VAL A 13 -12.66 -14.57 24.16
CA VAL A 13 -12.84 -16.03 24.39
C VAL A 13 -13.62 -16.96 23.42
N LEU A 14 -12.83 -17.85 22.78
CA LEU A 14 -12.95 -19.31 22.48
C LEU A 14 -14.18 -19.95 21.79
N GLY A 15 -13.90 -20.59 20.65
CA GLY A 15 -14.66 -21.71 20.08
C GLY A 15 -13.97 -22.35 18.86
N MET A 16 -12.91 -23.13 19.07
CA MET A 16 -12.22 -23.89 18.01
C MET A 16 -13.15 -24.97 17.40
N CYS A 17 -13.39 -24.90 16.09
CA CYS A 17 -13.72 -26.07 15.28
C CYS A 17 -12.49 -26.42 14.43
N SER A 18 -11.95 -27.61 14.65
CA SER A 18 -10.89 -28.19 13.86
C SER A 18 -11.45 -29.20 12.86
N PHE A 19 -10.77 -29.25 11.70
CA PHE A 19 -10.64 -30.35 10.75
C PHE A 19 -11.45 -30.34 9.43
N LEU A 20 -10.62 -30.16 8.37
CA LEU A 20 -10.54 -30.91 7.12
C LEU A 20 -11.29 -30.35 5.89
N TRP A 21 -10.53 -29.56 5.12
CA TRP A 21 -10.61 -29.57 3.66
C TRP A 21 -10.44 -31.00 3.11
N SER A 22 -11.38 -31.42 2.27
CA SER A 22 -11.06 -32.33 1.16
C SER A 22 -10.96 -31.48 -0.09
N SER A 23 -9.72 -31.28 -0.52
CA SER A 23 -9.37 -30.95 -1.89
C SER A 23 -9.84 -32.09 -2.80
N CYS A 24 -10.52 -31.75 -3.89
CA CYS A 24 -10.61 -32.60 -5.06
C CYS A 24 -10.42 -31.70 -6.30
N SER A 25 -9.26 -31.90 -6.89
CA SER A 25 -8.85 -31.56 -8.25
C SER A 25 -9.82 -32.10 -9.30
N ASP A 26 -10.02 -31.41 -10.41
CA ASP A 26 -9.39 -31.77 -11.69
C ASP A 26 -9.56 -30.62 -12.70
N ASP A 27 -8.46 -29.94 -13.02
CA ASP A 27 -8.37 -29.06 -14.19
C ASP A 27 -8.01 -29.93 -15.38
N GLY A 28 -9.02 -30.32 -16.16
CA GLY A 28 -8.86 -30.96 -17.45
C GLY A 28 -9.03 -29.93 -18.56
N ASP A 29 -7.95 -29.24 -18.94
CA ASP A 29 -7.82 -28.56 -20.22
C ASP A 29 -7.92 -29.63 -21.34
N ASP A 30 -9.08 -29.74 -21.99
CA ASP A 30 -9.21 -30.50 -23.24
C ASP A 30 -9.38 -29.53 -24.41
N ASP A 31 -8.23 -29.02 -24.85
CA ASP A 31 -8.04 -28.16 -26.01
C ASP A 31 -8.17 -29.00 -27.29
N THR A 32 -9.41 -29.25 -27.73
CA THR A 32 -9.68 -29.75 -29.09
C THR A 32 -10.27 -28.64 -29.96
N PRO A 33 -9.64 -28.28 -31.10
CA PRO A 33 -10.16 -27.23 -31.97
C PRO A 33 -11.47 -27.68 -32.64
N PRO A 34 -12.50 -26.83 -32.76
CA PRO A 34 -13.75 -27.22 -33.39
C PRO A 34 -13.56 -27.45 -34.90
N PRO A 35 -14.20 -28.47 -35.49
CA PRO A 35 -14.22 -28.65 -36.94
C PRO A 35 -15.19 -27.67 -37.61
N GLY A 36 -14.65 -26.72 -38.37
CA GLY A 36 -15.30 -26.13 -39.56
C GLY A 36 -16.46 -25.15 -39.32
N GLY A 37 -16.13 -23.92 -38.93
CA GLY A 37 -16.95 -22.70 -39.02
C GLY A 37 -16.08 -21.49 -38.60
N GLY A 38 -16.24 -20.31 -39.22
CA GLY A 38 -15.65 -19.09 -38.68
C GLY A 38 -16.26 -18.74 -37.32
N GLU A 39 -15.57 -17.92 -36.51
CA GLU A 39 -16.11 -17.42 -35.23
C GLU A 39 -17.45 -16.71 -35.46
N ASN A 40 -18.47 -17.07 -34.68
CA ASN A 40 -19.84 -16.52 -34.77
C ASN A 40 -20.46 -16.64 -36.17
N SER A 41 -20.42 -17.84 -36.75
CA SER A 41 -20.94 -18.13 -38.09
C SER A 41 -21.53 -19.54 -38.21
N PHE A 42 -22.26 -19.78 -39.29
CA PHE A 42 -22.70 -21.11 -39.69
C PHE A 42 -22.45 -21.37 -41.18
N VAL A 43 -22.25 -22.63 -41.54
CA VAL A 43 -22.05 -23.09 -42.91
C VAL A 43 -23.17 -24.07 -43.26
N TYR A 44 -23.96 -23.73 -44.27
CA TYR A 44 -24.99 -24.60 -44.83
C TYR A 44 -24.67 -24.95 -46.28
N GLU A 45 -24.57 -26.24 -46.60
CA GLU A 45 -24.21 -26.73 -47.94
C GLU A 45 -22.97 -26.02 -48.55
N GLY A 46 -21.97 -25.70 -47.73
CA GLY A 46 -20.72 -25.05 -48.14
C GLY A 46 -20.79 -23.52 -48.29
N THR A 47 -21.94 -22.89 -47.99
CA THR A 47 -22.08 -21.43 -47.93
C THR A 47 -22.00 -20.96 -46.48
N GLU A 48 -21.01 -20.12 -46.17
CA GLU A 48 -20.82 -19.51 -44.85
C GLU A 48 -21.69 -18.26 -44.69
N SER A 49 -22.27 -18.08 -43.51
CA SER A 49 -23.06 -16.91 -43.11
C SER A 49 -22.69 -16.54 -41.67
N LYS A 50 -22.43 -15.25 -41.40
CA LYS A 50 -22.23 -14.77 -40.04
C LYS A 50 -23.55 -14.79 -39.28
N ILE A 51 -23.52 -15.08 -37.99
CA ILE A 51 -24.67 -14.96 -37.10
C ILE A 51 -24.75 -13.49 -36.67
N GLY A 52 -25.83 -12.81 -37.04
CA GLY A 52 -26.05 -11.39 -36.78
C GLY A 52 -26.98 -11.12 -35.61
N SER A 53 -27.83 -12.08 -35.21
CA SER A 53 -28.75 -11.94 -34.08
C SER A 53 -29.17 -13.29 -33.53
N VAL A 54 -29.36 -13.36 -32.21
CA VAL A 54 -29.86 -14.55 -31.52
C VAL A 54 -31.00 -14.14 -30.59
N VAL A 55 -32.14 -14.81 -30.71
CA VAL A 55 -33.29 -14.66 -29.81
C VAL A 55 -33.60 -16.01 -29.20
N TYR A 56 -34.00 -16.07 -27.95
CA TYR A 56 -34.54 -17.29 -27.36
C TYR A 56 -35.81 -17.02 -26.56
N GLN A 57 -36.68 -18.00 -26.45
CA GLN A 57 -37.86 -17.96 -25.58
C GLN A 57 -37.88 -19.17 -24.66
N VAL A 58 -38.57 -19.03 -23.55
CA VAL A 58 -38.90 -20.14 -22.66
C VAL A 58 -40.41 -20.29 -22.66
N ASP A 59 -40.90 -21.52 -22.76
CA ASP A 59 -42.34 -21.79 -22.71
C ASP A 59 -42.96 -21.35 -21.37
N GLU A 60 -44.29 -21.24 -21.32
CA GLU A 60 -45.04 -20.82 -20.13
C GLU A 60 -44.76 -21.69 -18.89
N THR A 61 -44.25 -22.91 -19.07
CA THR A 61 -43.94 -23.83 -17.97
C THR A 61 -42.50 -23.77 -17.49
N GLY A 62 -41.65 -22.95 -18.13
CA GLY A 62 -40.24 -22.78 -17.76
C GLY A 62 -39.35 -23.99 -18.15
N LYS A 63 -39.84 -24.89 -18.99
CA LYS A 63 -39.23 -26.20 -19.26
C LYS A 63 -38.57 -26.30 -20.61
N THR A 64 -39.15 -25.70 -21.64
CA THR A 64 -38.66 -25.83 -23.01
C THR A 64 -38.10 -24.50 -23.50
N TYR A 65 -36.83 -24.52 -23.88
CA TYR A 65 -36.12 -23.40 -24.45
C TYR A 65 -36.13 -23.51 -25.97
N THR A 66 -36.45 -22.41 -26.66
CA THR A 66 -36.34 -22.33 -28.11
C THR A 66 -35.40 -21.21 -28.50
N PHE A 67 -34.30 -21.53 -29.17
CA PHE A 67 -33.30 -20.59 -29.67
C PHE A 67 -33.43 -20.39 -31.18
N TYR A 68 -33.17 -19.17 -31.62
CA TYR A 68 -33.21 -18.73 -33.02
C TYR A 68 -31.90 -18.01 -33.36
N PHE A 69 -31.06 -18.59 -34.21
CA PHE A 69 -29.79 -18.00 -34.66
C PHE A 69 -29.92 -17.51 -36.11
N SER A 70 -30.01 -16.20 -36.33
CA SER A 70 -30.21 -15.59 -37.65
C SER A 70 -28.94 -14.92 -38.18
N PRO A 71 -28.70 -14.95 -39.50
CA PRO A 71 -27.68 -14.13 -40.14
C PRO A 71 -28.08 -12.66 -40.32
N THR A 72 -29.35 -12.30 -40.12
CA THR A 72 -29.81 -10.91 -40.16
C THR A 72 -29.40 -10.19 -38.88
N GLU A 73 -28.73 -9.04 -39.03
CA GLU A 73 -28.29 -8.21 -37.90
C GLU A 73 -29.42 -7.35 -37.32
N GLY A 74 -29.42 -7.15 -35.99
CA GLY A 74 -30.30 -6.22 -35.29
C GLY A 74 -31.71 -6.74 -34.99
N LEU A 75 -31.94 -8.05 -35.00
CA LEU A 75 -33.22 -8.66 -34.58
C LEU A 75 -33.24 -8.82 -33.06
N LEU A 76 -34.09 -8.05 -32.39
CA LEU A 76 -34.14 -7.98 -30.91
C LEU A 76 -35.35 -8.69 -30.28
N ASP A 77 -36.34 -9.07 -31.09
CA ASP A 77 -37.56 -9.72 -30.63
C ASP A 77 -37.97 -10.88 -31.54
N LEU A 78 -38.84 -11.74 -31.02
CA LEU A 78 -39.28 -12.93 -31.73
C LEU A 78 -40.11 -12.59 -32.97
N ASP A 79 -40.91 -11.54 -32.96
CA ASP A 79 -41.72 -11.16 -34.13
C ASP A 79 -40.84 -10.79 -35.32
N ALA A 80 -39.78 -10.01 -35.08
CA ALA A 80 -38.79 -9.65 -36.08
C ALA A 80 -38.00 -10.88 -36.56
N MET A 81 -37.65 -11.77 -35.64
CA MET A 81 -36.94 -13.03 -35.94
C MET A 81 -37.78 -13.95 -36.84
N LEU A 82 -39.05 -14.17 -36.48
CA LEU A 82 -40.00 -14.96 -37.25
C LEU A 82 -40.33 -14.32 -38.60
N LEU A 83 -40.30 -12.99 -38.70
CA LEU A 83 -40.50 -12.28 -39.96
C LEU A 83 -39.30 -12.42 -40.92
N ALA A 84 -38.07 -12.52 -40.39
CA ALA A 84 -36.87 -12.72 -41.18
C ALA A 84 -36.77 -14.13 -41.79
N ASP A 85 -37.25 -15.15 -41.05
CA ASP A 85 -37.38 -16.56 -41.50
C ASP A 85 -36.08 -17.16 -42.09
N ASP A 86 -34.93 -16.78 -41.54
CA ASP A 86 -33.60 -17.17 -42.02
C ASP A 86 -32.71 -17.79 -40.92
N TYR A 87 -33.32 -18.21 -39.81
CA TYR A 87 -32.66 -18.65 -38.60
C TYR A 87 -32.51 -20.17 -38.46
N ILE A 88 -31.48 -20.61 -37.73
CA ILE A 88 -31.39 -21.96 -37.15
C ILE A 88 -32.29 -21.98 -35.90
N LYS A 89 -33.26 -22.88 -35.86
CA LYS A 89 -34.14 -23.09 -34.69
C LYS A 89 -33.67 -24.30 -33.90
N ILE A 90 -33.48 -24.15 -32.60
CA ILE A 90 -33.14 -25.24 -31.67
C ILE A 90 -34.17 -25.25 -30.55
N GLU A 91 -34.83 -26.39 -30.32
CA GLU A 91 -35.68 -26.61 -29.15
C GLU A 91 -35.00 -27.62 -28.22
N THR A 92 -34.98 -27.33 -26.92
CA THR A 92 -34.40 -28.21 -25.91
C THR A 92 -35.02 -27.98 -24.54
N ASP A 93 -35.16 -29.04 -23.75
CA ASP A 93 -35.54 -28.94 -22.34
C ASP A 93 -34.34 -28.70 -21.41
N THR A 94 -33.13 -28.66 -21.98
CA THR A 94 -31.87 -28.44 -21.24
C THR A 94 -31.00 -27.46 -22.02
N PRO A 95 -30.91 -26.17 -21.63
CA PRO A 95 -30.19 -25.16 -22.40
C PRO A 95 -28.66 -25.17 -22.19
N THR A 96 -28.15 -26.16 -21.46
CA THR A 96 -26.73 -26.28 -21.10
C THR A 96 -26.22 -27.71 -21.18
N GLY A 97 -25.11 -27.92 -21.88
CA GLY A 97 -24.43 -29.20 -22.08
C GLY A 97 -24.55 -29.74 -23.51
N ASP A 98 -24.14 -30.99 -23.67
CA ASP A 98 -24.30 -31.73 -24.93
C ASP A 98 -25.76 -32.17 -25.08
N ILE A 99 -26.40 -31.71 -26.17
CA ILE A 99 -27.82 -31.92 -26.41
C ILE A 99 -28.02 -33.08 -27.39
N ASP A 100 -28.67 -34.14 -26.92
CA ASP A 100 -29.11 -35.22 -27.79
C ASP A 100 -30.35 -34.78 -28.59
N LEU A 101 -30.11 -34.31 -29.82
CA LEU A 101 -31.16 -33.89 -30.76
C LEU A 101 -32.13 -35.02 -31.18
N LEU A 102 -31.81 -36.29 -30.89
CA LEU A 102 -32.67 -37.44 -31.20
C LEU A 102 -33.54 -37.85 -29.99
N ALA A 103 -33.34 -37.24 -28.83
CA ALA A 103 -34.19 -37.44 -27.67
C ALA A 103 -35.55 -36.72 -27.84
N GLU A 104 -36.57 -37.20 -27.14
CA GLU A 104 -37.88 -36.54 -27.09
C GLU A 104 -37.75 -35.15 -26.44
N GLY A 105 -38.45 -34.15 -27.00
CA GLY A 105 -38.38 -32.75 -26.54
C GLY A 105 -37.33 -31.89 -27.24
N ASN A 106 -36.33 -32.50 -27.89
CA ASN A 106 -35.26 -31.78 -28.57
C ASN A 106 -35.49 -31.72 -30.09
N SER A 107 -35.16 -30.59 -30.72
CA SER A 107 -35.22 -30.44 -32.17
C SER A 107 -34.22 -29.43 -32.72
N LEU A 108 -33.81 -29.63 -33.98
CA LEU A 108 -33.02 -28.69 -34.77
C LEU A 108 -33.68 -28.54 -36.14
N LEU A 109 -33.97 -27.30 -36.55
CA LEU A 109 -34.54 -27.00 -37.85
C LEU A 109 -33.77 -25.85 -38.53
N TYR A 110 -33.29 -26.12 -39.75
CA TYR A 110 -32.78 -25.12 -40.68
C TYR A 110 -32.93 -25.61 -42.12
N LYS A 111 -33.83 -24.98 -42.89
CA LYS A 111 -34.12 -25.36 -44.29
C LYS A 111 -34.45 -26.87 -44.42
N LYS A 112 -33.54 -27.67 -44.99
CA LYS A 112 -33.71 -29.13 -45.17
C LYS A 112 -33.07 -29.97 -44.06
N VAL A 113 -32.35 -29.35 -43.13
CA VAL A 113 -31.84 -30.02 -41.93
C VAL A 113 -32.97 -29.96 -40.90
N ASP A 114 -33.56 -31.11 -40.63
CA ASP A 114 -34.66 -31.30 -39.67
C ASP A 114 -34.31 -32.54 -38.83
N ILE A 115 -33.79 -32.30 -37.63
CA ILE A 115 -33.31 -33.34 -36.71
C ILE A 115 -34.19 -33.32 -35.46
N SER A 116 -34.84 -34.44 -35.20
CA SER A 116 -35.63 -34.71 -34.01
C SER A 116 -35.72 -36.24 -33.81
N ALA A 117 -36.34 -36.68 -32.72
CA ALA A 117 -36.66 -38.10 -32.51
C ALA A 117 -37.39 -38.75 -33.72
N ALA A 118 -38.21 -37.98 -34.45
CA ALA A 118 -38.97 -38.47 -35.60
C ALA A 118 -38.13 -38.65 -36.88
N SER A 119 -36.99 -37.95 -36.99
CA SER A 119 -36.13 -37.99 -38.18
C SER A 119 -34.84 -38.79 -37.98
N ALA A 120 -34.70 -39.52 -36.86
CA ALA A 120 -33.53 -40.34 -36.54
C ALA A 120 -33.09 -41.28 -37.67
N ASP A 121 -34.03 -41.88 -38.41
CA ASP A 121 -33.73 -42.76 -39.55
C ASP A 121 -33.08 -42.03 -40.74
N ASN A 122 -33.23 -40.71 -40.81
CA ASN A 122 -32.70 -39.85 -41.88
C ASN A 122 -31.47 -39.04 -41.46
N THR A 123 -31.09 -39.06 -40.18
CA THR A 123 -29.93 -38.35 -39.63
C THR A 123 -28.65 -39.18 -39.79
N ALA A 124 -27.60 -38.58 -40.34
CA ALA A 124 -26.27 -39.18 -40.44
C ALA A 124 -25.34 -38.73 -39.30
N LYS A 125 -25.48 -37.48 -38.85
CA LYS A 125 -24.72 -36.88 -37.75
C LYS A 125 -25.54 -35.77 -37.07
N SER A 126 -25.44 -35.67 -35.75
CA SER A 126 -26.14 -34.67 -34.93
C SER A 126 -25.37 -34.42 -33.64
N THR A 127 -24.34 -33.57 -33.70
CA THR A 127 -23.60 -33.13 -32.52
C THR A 127 -23.99 -31.68 -32.23
N LEU A 128 -24.57 -31.43 -31.05
CA LEU A 128 -24.91 -30.10 -30.58
C LEU A 128 -24.41 -29.96 -29.14
N SER A 129 -23.65 -28.91 -28.88
CA SER A 129 -23.37 -28.43 -27.53
C SER A 129 -23.93 -27.02 -27.42
N LEU A 130 -24.75 -26.79 -26.40
CA LEU A 130 -25.39 -25.51 -26.14
C LEU A 130 -25.11 -25.12 -24.69
N GLN A 131 -24.84 -23.85 -24.43
CA GLN A 131 -24.62 -23.34 -23.09
C GLN A 131 -25.18 -21.92 -23.01
N LEU A 132 -26.38 -21.80 -22.44
CA LEU A 132 -26.89 -20.51 -21.99
C LEU A 132 -26.10 -20.12 -20.75
N THR A 133 -25.07 -19.29 -20.93
CA THR A 133 -24.17 -18.88 -19.85
C THR A 133 -24.81 -17.83 -18.93
N SER A 134 -25.82 -17.13 -19.43
CA SER A 134 -26.56 -16.07 -18.73
C SER A 134 -27.90 -15.79 -19.43
N LEU A 135 -28.68 -14.84 -18.92
CA LEU A 135 -29.90 -14.37 -19.58
C LEU A 135 -29.66 -13.71 -20.94
N THR A 136 -28.44 -13.25 -21.22
CA THR A 136 -28.15 -12.50 -22.45
C THR A 136 -26.95 -13.03 -23.22
N THR A 137 -26.35 -14.15 -22.83
CA THR A 137 -25.18 -14.75 -23.51
C THR A 137 -25.37 -16.24 -23.72
N VAL A 138 -25.09 -16.71 -24.94
CA VAL A 138 -25.18 -18.12 -25.30
C VAL A 138 -23.96 -18.56 -26.10
N LYS A 139 -23.47 -19.76 -25.79
CA LYS A 139 -22.45 -20.47 -26.55
C LYS A 139 -23.07 -21.69 -27.22
N MET A 140 -22.75 -21.90 -28.49
CA MET A 140 -23.28 -22.99 -29.30
C MET A 140 -22.21 -23.54 -30.22
N THR A 141 -22.14 -24.87 -30.31
CA THR A 141 -21.39 -25.58 -31.36
C THR A 141 -22.30 -26.64 -31.96
N LEU A 142 -22.36 -26.67 -33.29
CA LEU A 142 -23.26 -27.53 -34.04
C LEU A 142 -22.52 -28.18 -35.20
N ASP A 143 -22.71 -29.49 -35.37
CA ASP A 143 -22.26 -30.26 -36.52
C ASP A 143 -23.30 -31.34 -36.85
N ALA A 144 -24.08 -31.06 -37.89
CA ALA A 144 -25.23 -31.85 -38.32
C ALA A 144 -25.12 -32.27 -39.80
N ALA A 145 -25.52 -33.50 -40.09
CA ALA A 145 -25.58 -34.04 -41.46
C ALA A 145 -26.77 -34.99 -41.64
N MET A 146 -27.47 -34.85 -42.76
CA MET A 146 -28.57 -35.74 -43.17
C MET A 146 -28.04 -36.84 -44.09
N LYS A 147 -28.70 -38.01 -44.12
CA LYS A 147 -28.36 -39.12 -45.05
C LYS A 147 -28.60 -38.76 -46.52
N SER A 148 -29.44 -37.75 -46.78
CA SER A 148 -29.68 -37.17 -48.10
C SER A 148 -28.52 -36.29 -48.61
N GLY A 149 -27.57 -35.91 -47.73
CA GLY A 149 -26.33 -35.23 -48.08
C GLY A 149 -26.23 -33.78 -47.60
N GLU A 150 -27.31 -33.19 -47.06
CA GLU A 150 -27.31 -31.84 -46.51
C GLU A 150 -26.49 -31.77 -45.21
N THR A 151 -25.69 -30.70 -45.05
CA THR A 151 -24.82 -30.48 -43.89
C THR A 151 -24.99 -29.06 -43.33
N LEU A 152 -24.93 -28.94 -42.01
CA LEU A 152 -24.96 -27.69 -41.26
C LEU A 152 -23.93 -27.73 -40.14
N THR A 153 -22.97 -26.81 -40.15
CA THR A 153 -22.07 -26.57 -39.02
C THR A 153 -22.25 -25.15 -38.52
N ALA A 154 -22.13 -24.92 -37.21
CA ALA A 154 -22.20 -23.59 -36.63
C ALA A 154 -21.35 -23.48 -35.37
N SER A 155 -20.84 -22.27 -35.12
CA SER A 155 -20.22 -21.91 -33.86
C SER A 155 -20.66 -20.51 -33.48
N TYR A 156 -21.11 -20.34 -32.24
CA TYR A 156 -21.52 -19.07 -31.68
C TYR A 156 -21.04 -18.94 -30.24
N ASN A 157 -20.56 -17.76 -29.89
CA ASN A 157 -20.27 -17.33 -28.54
C ASN A 157 -20.51 -15.82 -28.51
N GLY A 158 -21.67 -15.41 -28.01
CA GLY A 158 -22.09 -14.01 -28.07
C GLY A 158 -23.44 -13.78 -27.42
N THR A 159 -23.95 -12.56 -27.61
CA THR A 159 -25.19 -12.14 -26.94
C THR A 159 -26.44 -12.77 -27.55
N CYS A 160 -27.50 -12.87 -26.77
CA CYS A 160 -28.84 -13.28 -27.20
C CYS A 160 -29.89 -12.45 -26.47
N SER A 161 -31.06 -12.30 -27.09
CA SER A 161 -32.19 -11.60 -26.51
C SER A 161 -33.25 -12.61 -26.06
N ARG A 162 -33.62 -12.57 -24.79
CA ARG A 162 -34.76 -13.34 -24.30
C ARG A 162 -36.05 -12.68 -24.78
N HIS A 163 -36.90 -13.44 -25.45
CA HIS A 163 -38.28 -13.07 -25.72
C HIS A 163 -39.16 -13.43 -24.53
N SER A 164 -39.92 -12.46 -24.05
CA SER A 164 -41.02 -12.63 -23.11
C SER A 164 -42.31 -12.12 -23.75
N GLU A 165 -43.40 -12.89 -23.66
CA GLU A 165 -44.73 -12.40 -24.04
C GLU A 165 -45.14 -11.33 -23.02
N GLN A 166 -45.10 -10.05 -23.42
CA GLN A 166 -45.41 -8.86 -22.60
C GLN A 166 -45.05 -9.04 -21.12
N SER A 167 -43.76 -8.90 -20.80
CA SER A 167 -43.32 -8.75 -19.41
C SER A 167 -44.19 -7.70 -18.73
N GLY A 168 -44.89 -8.11 -17.66
CA GLY A 168 -45.39 -7.13 -16.72
C GLY A 168 -44.20 -6.26 -16.30
N GLN A 169 -44.35 -4.94 -16.38
CA GLN A 169 -43.37 -4.05 -15.76
C GLN A 169 -43.76 -3.94 -14.29
N GLY A 170 -42.91 -4.48 -13.42
CA GLY A 170 -43.06 -4.34 -11.98
C GLY A 170 -42.95 -2.88 -11.52
N GLU A 171 -43.32 -2.61 -10.28
CA GLU A 171 -43.10 -1.30 -9.68
C GLU A 171 -41.60 -1.00 -9.57
N GLY A 172 -41.22 0.28 -9.71
CA GLY A 172 -39.83 0.69 -9.62
C GLY A 172 -39.30 0.66 -8.19
N ILE A 173 -38.17 -0.01 -8.01
CA ILE A 173 -37.46 -0.12 -6.74
C ILE A 173 -36.40 0.99 -6.67
N VAL A 174 -36.37 1.70 -5.54
CA VAL A 174 -35.46 2.82 -5.31
C VAL A 174 -34.63 2.53 -4.07
N LEU A 175 -33.32 2.50 -4.27
CA LEU A 175 -32.29 2.31 -3.26
C LEU A 175 -31.71 3.68 -2.89
N ASP A 176 -31.29 3.85 -1.63
CA ASP A 176 -30.84 5.15 -1.11
C ASP A 176 -29.59 5.07 -0.23
N THR A 177 -29.11 3.86 0.08
CA THR A 177 -28.06 3.64 1.06
C THR A 177 -26.84 2.98 0.42
N PRO A 178 -25.65 3.64 0.41
CA PRO A 178 -24.39 3.02 0.04
C PRO A 178 -24.01 1.87 0.99
N VAL A 179 -23.66 0.70 0.45
CA VAL A 179 -23.10 -0.41 1.25
C VAL A 179 -21.57 -0.40 1.14
N PHE A 180 -21.06 -0.43 -0.10
CA PHE A 180 -19.65 -0.23 -0.42
C PHE A 180 -19.45 0.11 -1.90
N SER A 181 -18.28 0.63 -2.26
CA SER A 181 -17.87 0.84 -3.64
C SER A 181 -16.35 0.88 -3.73
N TRP A 182 -15.77 -0.10 -4.42
CA TRP A 182 -14.33 -0.37 -4.43
C TRP A 182 -13.79 -0.47 -5.84
N TRP A 183 -12.65 0.17 -6.08
CA TRP A 183 -11.79 -0.10 -7.22
C TRP A 183 -10.81 -1.22 -6.88
N LEU A 184 -10.91 -2.36 -7.55
CA LEU A 184 -10.11 -3.56 -7.28
C LEU A 184 -8.84 -3.63 -8.16
N GLY A 185 -8.68 -2.70 -9.09
CA GLY A 185 -7.58 -2.66 -10.05
C GLY A 185 -7.85 -3.51 -11.29
N SER A 186 -6.82 -3.71 -12.12
CA SER A 186 -6.97 -4.49 -13.35
C SER A 186 -7.08 -5.99 -13.05
N GLU A 187 -8.24 -6.60 -13.27
CA GLU A 187 -8.36 -8.05 -13.30
C GLU A 187 -7.76 -8.58 -14.61
N LYS A 188 -6.52 -9.04 -14.54
CA LYS A 188 -5.75 -9.74 -15.59
C LYS A 188 -5.28 -8.86 -16.77
N PRO A 189 -4.05 -9.08 -17.27
CA PRO A 189 -3.41 -8.26 -18.31
C PRO A 189 -3.98 -8.41 -19.74
N ALA A 190 -5.16 -9.02 -19.93
CA ALA A 190 -5.69 -9.32 -21.27
C ALA A 190 -6.62 -8.22 -21.84
N SER A 191 -7.49 -7.61 -21.02
CA SER A 191 -8.41 -6.54 -21.48
C SER A 191 -7.93 -5.12 -21.11
N GLY A 192 -7.18 -4.97 -20.02
CA GLY A 192 -6.68 -3.68 -19.54
C GLY A 192 -7.72 -2.83 -18.78
N ALA A 193 -8.97 -3.29 -18.67
CA ALA A 193 -10.01 -2.63 -17.90
C ALA A 193 -9.83 -2.86 -16.38
N ASN A 194 -10.25 -1.89 -15.57
CA ASN A 194 -10.26 -2.01 -14.12
C ASN A 194 -11.60 -2.52 -13.61
N ASP A 195 -11.55 -3.34 -12.57
CA ASP A 195 -12.70 -3.91 -11.86
C ASP A 195 -13.20 -2.93 -10.77
N TYR A 196 -14.51 -2.71 -10.79
CA TYR A 196 -15.26 -1.94 -9.82
C TYR A 196 -16.37 -2.78 -9.21
N TYR A 197 -16.34 -2.92 -7.88
CA TYR A 197 -17.30 -3.70 -7.13
C TYR A 197 -18.12 -2.79 -6.22
N ILE A 198 -19.43 -2.71 -6.48
CA ILE A 198 -20.35 -1.74 -5.89
C ILE A 198 -21.54 -2.47 -5.27
N ALA A 199 -21.98 -2.05 -4.09
CA ALA A 199 -23.25 -2.47 -3.51
C ALA A 199 -24.01 -1.28 -2.89
N VAL A 200 -25.32 -1.25 -3.13
CA VAL A 200 -26.27 -0.25 -2.64
C VAL A 200 -27.57 -0.92 -2.23
N THR A 201 -28.31 -0.36 -1.27
CA THR A 201 -29.52 -0.99 -0.69
C THR A 201 -30.57 0.05 -0.26
N ASP A 202 -31.79 -0.42 0.04
CA ASP A 202 -32.89 0.31 0.67
C ASP A 202 -33.15 -0.12 2.14
N ALA A 203 -32.37 -1.07 2.65
CA ALA A 203 -32.60 -1.69 3.95
C ALA A 203 -31.37 -1.62 4.88
N PRO A 204 -31.58 -1.64 6.21
CA PRO A 204 -30.51 -1.83 7.17
C PRO A 204 -29.68 -3.07 6.89
N TYR A 205 -28.36 -2.96 7.04
CA TYR A 205 -27.41 -4.03 6.74
C TYR A 205 -26.29 -4.08 7.78
N THR A 206 -25.54 -5.18 7.75
CA THR A 206 -24.30 -5.37 8.49
C THR A 206 -23.19 -5.79 7.55
N ILE A 207 -21.97 -5.30 7.79
CA ILE A 207 -20.77 -5.78 7.11
C ILE A 207 -20.12 -6.84 8.00
N GLN A 208 -19.96 -8.05 7.46
CA GLN A 208 -19.31 -9.14 8.17
C GLN A 208 -17.79 -9.10 7.96
N SER A 209 -17.35 -8.91 6.73
CA SER A 209 -15.94 -8.73 6.40
C SER A 209 -15.75 -8.14 5.00
N GLY A 210 -15.04 -7.03 4.88
CA GLY A 210 -14.76 -6.36 3.60
C GLY A 210 -16.01 -6.12 2.77
N VAL A 211 -16.17 -6.87 1.68
CA VAL A 211 -17.33 -6.78 0.76
C VAL A 211 -18.46 -7.76 1.09
N GLN A 212 -18.40 -8.46 2.22
CA GLN A 212 -19.45 -9.37 2.69
C GLN A 212 -20.47 -8.59 3.51
N ALA A 213 -21.63 -8.30 2.90
CA ALA A 213 -22.74 -7.61 3.51
C ALA A 213 -23.98 -8.50 3.65
N ALA A 214 -24.78 -8.28 4.69
CA ALA A 214 -26.06 -8.96 4.89
C ALA A 214 -27.13 -7.96 5.34
N LEU A 215 -28.31 -8.04 4.74
CA LEU A 215 -29.49 -7.28 5.15
C LEU A 215 -30.01 -7.81 6.50
N THR A 216 -30.37 -6.90 7.40
CA THR A 216 -30.93 -7.24 8.71
C THR A 216 -32.45 -7.11 8.75
N GLU A 217 -33.03 -6.44 7.76
CA GLU A 217 -34.47 -6.28 7.58
C GLU A 217 -34.85 -6.52 6.11
N PRO A 218 -36.11 -6.90 5.82
CA PRO A 218 -36.54 -7.16 4.45
C PRO A 218 -36.28 -5.99 3.50
N GLY A 219 -35.78 -6.27 2.30
CA GLY A 219 -35.42 -5.25 1.31
C GLY A 219 -34.56 -5.79 0.18
N TYR A 220 -34.01 -4.87 -0.61
CA TYR A 220 -33.24 -5.12 -1.81
C TYR A 220 -31.81 -4.58 -1.68
N MET A 221 -30.85 -5.32 -2.22
CA MET A 221 -29.47 -4.85 -2.40
C MET A 221 -29.07 -5.10 -3.85
N LEU A 222 -28.63 -4.06 -4.56
CA LEU A 222 -28.06 -4.17 -5.89
C LEU A 222 -26.54 -4.30 -5.75
N VAL A 223 -26.00 -5.39 -6.28
CA VAL A 223 -24.57 -5.68 -6.35
C VAL A 223 -24.14 -5.62 -7.80
N ILE A 224 -23.05 -4.88 -8.07
CA ILE A 224 -22.54 -4.61 -9.41
C ILE A 224 -21.05 -4.89 -9.45
N ASP A 225 -20.65 -5.62 -10.46
CA ASP A 225 -19.27 -5.97 -10.77
C ASP A 225 -18.99 -5.56 -12.22
N CYS A 226 -18.39 -4.38 -12.39
CA CYS A 226 -18.30 -3.71 -13.68
C CYS A 226 -16.87 -3.27 -14.02
N TYR A 227 -16.61 -3.15 -15.33
CA TYR A 227 -15.27 -3.00 -15.88
C TYR A 227 -15.18 -1.71 -16.69
N LEU A 228 -14.20 -0.86 -16.36
CA LEU A 228 -13.94 0.41 -17.05
C LEU A 228 -12.43 0.60 -17.27
N ASP A 229 -12.03 0.97 -18.48
CA ASP A 229 -10.68 1.47 -18.77
C ASP A 229 -10.52 2.91 -18.22
N SER A 230 -10.12 3.00 -16.96
CA SER A 230 -9.87 4.26 -16.25
C SER A 230 -8.38 4.60 -16.11
N GLY A 231 -7.48 3.84 -16.75
CA GLY A 231 -6.04 3.89 -16.49
C GLY A 231 -5.68 3.52 -15.04
N GLU A 232 -4.54 3.98 -14.51
CA GLU A 232 -4.11 3.64 -13.13
C GLU A 232 -4.76 4.52 -12.03
N LYS A 233 -5.96 5.07 -12.28
CA LYS A 233 -6.59 6.07 -11.39
C LYS A 233 -7.78 5.50 -10.64
N TRP A 234 -7.54 4.98 -9.45
CA TRP A 234 -8.59 4.45 -8.55
C TRP A 234 -9.70 5.47 -8.22
N LYS A 235 -9.40 6.78 -8.24
CA LYS A 235 -10.37 7.85 -7.99
C LYS A 235 -11.36 8.08 -9.15
N THR A 236 -11.21 7.38 -10.28
CA THR A 236 -12.14 7.50 -11.41
C THR A 236 -13.40 6.69 -11.12
N PHE A 237 -14.57 7.35 -11.08
CA PHE A 237 -15.85 6.67 -10.87
C PHE A 237 -16.35 6.02 -12.17
N PRO A 238 -16.91 4.79 -12.14
CA PRO A 238 -17.28 4.06 -13.35
C PRO A 238 -18.57 4.60 -13.97
N THR A 239 -18.50 5.67 -14.77
CA THR A 239 -19.67 6.24 -15.45
C THR A 239 -19.81 5.70 -16.87
N GLY A 240 -21.03 5.42 -17.31
CA GLY A 240 -21.31 4.94 -18.66
C GLY A 240 -22.54 4.04 -18.71
N VAL A 241 -22.71 3.36 -19.85
CA VAL A 241 -23.68 2.27 -20.00
C VAL A 241 -22.88 0.97 -20.11
N PHE A 242 -23.09 0.06 -19.17
CA PHE A 242 -22.38 -1.20 -19.06
C PHE A 242 -23.28 -2.35 -19.55
N ASN A 243 -22.78 -3.12 -20.51
CA ASN A 243 -23.49 -4.28 -21.04
C ASN A 243 -22.90 -5.56 -20.44
N GLU A 244 -23.70 -6.62 -20.37
CA GLU A 244 -23.20 -7.91 -19.92
C GLU A 244 -22.12 -8.40 -20.90
N SER A 245 -21.01 -8.92 -20.36
CA SER A 245 -20.01 -9.61 -21.19
C SER A 245 -19.17 -10.58 -20.37
N PRO A 246 -18.90 -11.80 -20.89
CA PRO A 246 -17.91 -12.70 -20.29
C PRO A 246 -16.46 -12.22 -20.50
N GLY A 247 -16.25 -11.23 -21.38
CA GLY A 247 -14.91 -10.73 -21.75
C GLY A 247 -14.27 -9.77 -20.75
N LEU A 248 -15.04 -9.25 -19.77
CA LEU A 248 -14.56 -8.30 -18.75
C LEU A 248 -13.81 -7.10 -19.37
N GLU A 249 -14.39 -6.58 -20.46
CA GLU A 249 -13.84 -5.48 -21.26
C GLU A 249 -14.39 -4.13 -20.79
N ASP A 250 -13.86 -3.04 -21.35
CA ASP A 250 -14.34 -1.70 -21.06
C ASP A 250 -15.87 -1.56 -21.26
N HIS A 251 -16.55 -0.90 -20.33
CA HIS A 251 -18.00 -0.72 -20.30
C HIS A 251 -18.79 -2.04 -20.31
N THR A 252 -18.30 -3.05 -19.57
CA THR A 252 -19.03 -4.31 -19.38
C THR A 252 -19.28 -4.63 -17.91
N TYR A 253 -20.18 -5.57 -17.61
CA TYR A 253 -20.37 -6.12 -16.27
C TYR A 253 -20.37 -7.65 -16.27
N SER A 254 -19.99 -8.24 -15.14
CA SER A 254 -19.98 -9.68 -14.92
C SER A 254 -21.37 -10.17 -14.51
N PHE A 255 -21.95 -11.11 -15.27
CA PHE A 255 -23.26 -11.70 -14.98
C PHE A 255 -23.31 -12.42 -13.62
N ASP A 256 -22.28 -13.22 -13.33
CA ASP A 256 -22.24 -14.06 -12.12
C ASP A 256 -22.12 -13.22 -10.84
N ASN A 257 -21.53 -12.04 -10.95
CA ASN A 257 -21.20 -11.18 -9.81
C ASN A 257 -22.02 -9.88 -9.78
N SER A 258 -22.94 -9.68 -10.72
CA SER A 258 -23.89 -8.56 -10.73
C SER A 258 -25.32 -9.07 -10.63
N PHE A 259 -26.02 -8.72 -9.55
CA PHE A 259 -27.34 -9.25 -9.24
C PHE A 259 -28.08 -8.34 -8.25
N VAL A 260 -29.38 -8.58 -8.12
CA VAL A 260 -30.20 -8.06 -7.02
C VAL A 260 -30.38 -9.15 -5.98
N LEU A 261 -30.02 -8.83 -4.74
CA LEU A 261 -30.28 -9.67 -3.58
C LEU A 261 -31.56 -9.17 -2.90
N TYR A 262 -32.56 -10.03 -2.80
CA TYR A 262 -33.80 -9.76 -2.08
C TYR A 262 -33.85 -10.59 -0.79
N PHE A 263 -34.10 -9.93 0.34
CA PHE A 263 -34.35 -10.57 1.62
C PHE A 263 -35.83 -10.41 2.00
N ASP A 264 -36.54 -11.52 2.20
CA ASP A 264 -37.96 -11.51 2.58
C ASP A 264 -38.18 -11.43 4.11
N GLY A 265 -37.09 -11.37 4.89
CA GLY A 265 -37.10 -11.48 6.36
C GLY A 265 -36.76 -12.88 6.90
N THR A 266 -36.72 -13.89 6.01
CA THR A 266 -36.42 -15.29 6.31
C THR A 266 -35.37 -15.87 5.36
N ASN A 267 -35.53 -15.66 4.05
CA ASN A 267 -34.69 -16.22 2.99
C ASN A 267 -34.08 -15.12 2.13
N TYR A 268 -32.89 -15.42 1.63
CA TYR A 268 -32.22 -14.63 0.61
C TYR A 268 -32.46 -15.24 -0.77
N ASN A 269 -32.85 -14.40 -1.72
CA ASN A 269 -33.06 -14.77 -3.12
C ASN A 269 -32.17 -13.88 -3.99
N GLN A 270 -31.38 -14.50 -4.85
CA GLN A 270 -30.53 -13.80 -5.82
C GLN A 270 -31.27 -13.76 -7.17
N MET A 271 -31.41 -12.56 -7.73
CA MET A 271 -32.10 -12.29 -8.99
C MET A 271 -31.13 -11.67 -9.98
N HIS A 272 -31.05 -12.24 -11.18
CA HIS A 272 -30.11 -11.78 -12.19
C HIS A 272 -30.55 -10.48 -12.86
N LEU A 273 -29.58 -9.64 -13.22
CA LEU A 273 -29.83 -8.44 -14.01
C LEU A 273 -30.28 -8.83 -15.42
N SER A 274 -31.30 -8.15 -15.95
CA SER A 274 -31.85 -8.40 -17.29
C SER A 274 -31.52 -7.30 -18.30
N GLY A 275 -31.08 -6.13 -17.83
CA GLY A 275 -30.81 -4.96 -18.66
C GLY A 275 -29.42 -4.35 -18.43
N PRO A 276 -29.00 -3.43 -19.32
CA PRO A 276 -27.73 -2.73 -19.16
C PRO A 276 -27.74 -1.84 -17.91
N ILE A 277 -26.58 -1.73 -17.27
CA ILE A 277 -26.40 -0.87 -16.10
C ILE A 277 -26.02 0.53 -16.60
N THR A 278 -26.84 1.53 -16.28
CA THR A 278 -26.49 2.93 -16.54
C THR A 278 -25.98 3.58 -15.27
N ILE A 279 -24.75 4.10 -15.31
CA ILE A 279 -24.11 4.81 -14.20
C ILE A 279 -23.76 6.22 -14.64
N SER A 280 -24.18 7.22 -13.87
CA SER A 280 -23.77 8.61 -14.06
C SER A 280 -23.42 9.24 -12.72
N ARG A 281 -22.62 10.31 -12.74
CA ARG A 281 -22.22 11.03 -11.53
C ARG A 281 -22.18 12.53 -11.80
N ASP A 282 -22.69 13.32 -10.86
CA ASP A 282 -22.63 14.77 -10.94
C ASP A 282 -21.37 15.36 -10.28
N ALA A 283 -21.26 16.69 -10.28
CA ALA A 283 -20.13 17.42 -9.70
C ALA A 283 -20.11 17.42 -8.16
N GLN A 284 -21.17 16.95 -7.52
CA GLN A 284 -21.33 16.86 -6.06
C GLN A 284 -21.15 15.42 -5.55
N ASN A 285 -20.59 14.54 -6.37
CA ASN A 285 -20.42 13.10 -6.10
C ASN A 285 -21.74 12.30 -6.02
N ILE A 286 -22.88 12.87 -6.42
CA ILE A 286 -24.14 12.13 -6.45
C ILE A 286 -24.12 11.19 -7.65
N ALA A 287 -24.07 9.90 -7.37
CA ALA A 287 -24.15 8.85 -8.36
C ALA A 287 -25.62 8.49 -8.62
N LYS A 288 -25.96 8.25 -9.88
CA LYS A 288 -27.23 7.67 -10.30
C LYS A 288 -26.93 6.35 -11.00
N ILE A 289 -27.50 5.27 -10.49
CA ILE A 289 -27.37 3.92 -11.05
C ILE A 289 -28.76 3.43 -11.38
N SER A 290 -28.96 2.85 -12.56
CA SER A 290 -30.23 2.24 -12.93
C SER A 290 -30.02 1.01 -13.81
N THR A 291 -30.80 -0.04 -13.56
CA THR A 291 -30.87 -1.25 -14.39
C THR A 291 -32.24 -1.92 -14.22
N THR A 292 -32.43 -3.10 -14.81
CA THR A 292 -33.56 -3.98 -14.60
C THR A 292 -33.09 -5.35 -14.14
N PHE A 293 -33.90 -6.02 -13.33
CA PHE A 293 -33.71 -7.43 -12.98
C PHE A 293 -34.99 -8.22 -13.24
N LEU A 294 -34.83 -9.52 -13.35
CA LEU A 294 -35.90 -10.44 -13.68
C LEU A 294 -36.26 -11.31 -12.47
N ASP A 295 -37.54 -11.34 -12.11
CA ASP A 295 -38.07 -12.28 -11.11
C ASP A 295 -38.55 -13.57 -11.81
N GLU A 296 -37.63 -14.51 -12.03
CA GLU A 296 -37.92 -15.75 -12.75
C GLU A 296 -38.96 -16.64 -12.05
N ASP A 297 -38.87 -16.72 -10.72
CA ASP A 297 -39.64 -17.66 -9.91
C ASP A 297 -40.92 -17.05 -9.34
N GLY A 298 -41.16 -15.75 -9.56
CA GLY A 298 -42.30 -15.04 -8.97
C GLY A 298 -42.18 -14.91 -7.45
N ILE A 299 -40.96 -14.63 -6.98
CA ILE A 299 -40.65 -14.46 -5.55
C ILE A 299 -41.34 -13.22 -4.98
N VAL A 300 -41.33 -12.12 -5.73
CA VAL A 300 -41.89 -10.82 -5.32
C VAL A 300 -43.17 -10.47 -6.08
N GLY A 301 -43.36 -11.00 -7.29
CA GLY A 301 -44.59 -10.81 -8.05
C GLY A 301 -44.93 -11.98 -8.98
N GLU A 302 -45.37 -11.66 -10.19
CA GLU A 302 -45.65 -12.69 -11.19
C GLU A 302 -44.32 -13.19 -11.80
N ALA A 303 -44.18 -14.51 -11.93
CA ALA A 303 -43.01 -15.12 -12.54
C ALA A 303 -42.77 -14.56 -13.96
N GLY A 304 -41.53 -14.21 -14.27
CA GLY A 304 -41.14 -13.58 -15.53
C GLY A 304 -41.34 -12.05 -15.60
N THR A 305 -41.69 -11.40 -14.48
CA THR A 305 -41.82 -9.93 -14.40
C THR A 305 -40.44 -9.27 -14.35
N GLU A 306 -40.27 -8.18 -15.09
CA GLU A 306 -39.07 -7.34 -15.00
C GLU A 306 -39.31 -6.14 -14.11
N TYR A 307 -38.35 -5.87 -13.21
CA TYR A 307 -38.41 -4.78 -12.26
C TYR A 307 -37.31 -3.77 -12.54
N PRO A 308 -37.66 -2.47 -12.73
CA PRO A 308 -36.66 -1.42 -12.75
C PRO A 308 -36.14 -1.17 -11.33
N ILE A 309 -34.82 -1.07 -11.19
CA ILE A 309 -34.16 -0.75 -9.93
C ILE A 309 -33.20 0.42 -10.13
N SER A 310 -33.17 1.33 -9.17
CA SER A 310 -32.35 2.53 -9.25
C SER A 310 -31.79 2.95 -7.90
N PHE A 311 -30.65 3.65 -7.93
CA PHE A 311 -30.01 4.28 -6.77
C PHE A 311 -29.68 5.74 -7.11
N GLU A 312 -29.87 6.64 -6.15
CA GLU A 312 -29.38 8.02 -6.21
C GLU A 312 -28.83 8.44 -4.83
N GLY A 313 -27.52 8.73 -4.75
CA GLY A 313 -26.89 9.11 -3.49
C GLY A 313 -25.39 9.45 -3.62
N ASP A 314 -24.79 9.98 -2.54
CA ASP A 314 -23.33 10.19 -2.47
C ASP A 314 -22.63 8.84 -2.38
N LEU A 315 -22.15 8.36 -3.52
CA LEU A 315 -21.39 7.13 -3.65
C LEU A 315 -20.01 7.48 -4.19
N ARG A 316 -18.98 7.14 -3.43
CA ARG A 316 -17.57 7.35 -3.79
C ARG A 316 -16.91 6.01 -4.05
N VAL A 317 -15.80 6.00 -4.78
CA VAL A 317 -15.03 4.80 -5.03
C VAL A 317 -13.83 4.84 -4.11
N GLY A 318 -13.67 3.78 -3.31
CA GLY A 318 -12.51 3.56 -2.49
C GLY A 318 -11.42 2.77 -3.20
N ASN A 319 -10.19 2.86 -2.71
CA ASN A 319 -9.09 2.03 -3.16
C ASN A 319 -9.17 0.62 -2.52
N GLY A 320 -9.64 -0.35 -3.29
CA GLY A 320 -9.85 -1.73 -2.86
C GLY A 320 -8.73 -2.70 -3.26
N THR A 321 -7.55 -2.25 -3.72
CA THR A 321 -6.42 -3.16 -4.01
C THR A 321 -5.97 -3.94 -2.77
N THR A 322 -6.27 -3.42 -1.59
CA THR A 322 -6.18 -4.13 -0.32
C THR A 322 -7.47 -3.87 0.43
N LEU A 323 -8.43 -4.78 0.27
CA LEU A 323 -9.72 -4.66 0.93
C LEU A 323 -9.55 -4.74 2.46
N PRO A 324 -10.11 -3.78 3.20
CA PRO A 324 -10.18 -3.89 4.66
C PRO A 324 -11.08 -5.07 5.04
N THR A 325 -10.78 -5.72 6.15
CA THR A 325 -11.63 -6.77 6.71
C THR A 325 -12.68 -6.21 7.65
N MET A 326 -12.44 -5.05 8.27
CA MET A 326 -13.37 -4.40 9.19
C MET A 326 -14.49 -3.64 8.44
N PRO A 327 -15.64 -3.36 9.08
CA PRO A 327 -16.71 -2.54 8.49
C PRO A 327 -16.27 -1.09 8.27
N HIS A 328 -16.64 -0.51 7.12
CA HIS A 328 -16.25 0.86 6.76
C HIS A 328 -17.44 1.81 6.63
N LEU A 329 -17.23 3.07 7.03
CA LEU A 329 -18.17 4.16 6.87
C LEU A 329 -18.17 4.67 5.41
N MET A 330 -19.38 4.89 4.89
CA MET A 330 -19.63 5.38 3.52
C MET A 330 -20.24 6.79 3.53
N HIS A 331 -19.77 7.65 4.43
CA HIS A 331 -20.16 9.05 4.48
C HIS A 331 -19.05 9.91 5.11
N ASP A 332 -19.10 11.22 4.87
CA ASP A 332 -18.18 12.17 5.50
C ASP A 332 -18.44 12.26 7.02
N ILE A 333 -17.38 12.53 7.79
CA ILE A 333 -17.45 12.70 9.25
C ILE A 333 -17.04 14.14 9.59
N GLU A 334 -17.92 14.84 10.31
CA GLU A 334 -17.58 16.11 10.96
C GLU A 334 -17.36 15.88 12.45
N PHE A 335 -16.10 15.85 12.86
CA PHE A 335 -15.70 15.50 14.21
C PHE A 335 -15.38 16.73 15.07
N LYS A 336 -15.87 16.72 16.31
CA LYS A 336 -15.51 17.71 17.33
C LYS A 336 -15.11 16.99 18.61
N GLY A 337 -13.82 17.00 18.90
CA GLY A 337 -13.28 16.34 20.09
C GLY A 337 -13.57 17.14 21.37
N VAL A 338 -13.87 16.42 22.45
CA VAL A 338 -14.01 16.99 23.81
C VAL A 338 -12.96 16.47 24.77
N TYR A 339 -12.41 15.28 24.48
CA TYR A 339 -11.34 14.65 25.27
C TYR A 339 -10.27 14.07 24.33
N ALA A 340 -9.03 14.09 24.80
CA ALA A 340 -7.88 13.55 24.08
C ALA A 340 -6.86 12.95 25.03
N GLN A 341 -6.15 11.94 24.55
CA GLN A 341 -4.97 11.36 25.20
C GLN A 341 -3.97 10.94 24.12
N GLY A 342 -2.69 10.85 24.47
CA GLY A 342 -1.68 10.35 23.55
C GLY A 342 -0.64 9.46 24.18
N VAL A 343 0.06 8.73 23.32
CA VAL A 343 1.15 7.82 23.65
C VAL A 343 2.33 8.16 22.76
N TYR A 344 3.52 8.26 23.35
CA TYR A 344 4.79 8.31 22.65
C TYR A 344 5.44 6.93 22.72
N SER A 345 5.72 6.33 21.57
CA SER A 345 6.31 4.99 21.47
C SER A 345 7.77 5.00 21.04
N GLY A 346 8.36 6.18 20.85
CA GLY A 346 9.73 6.30 20.35
C GLY A 346 9.84 5.95 18.88
N ASP A 347 11.06 5.61 18.46
CA ASP A 347 11.38 5.27 17.09
C ASP A 347 11.07 3.79 16.83
N VAL A 348 9.79 3.49 16.58
CA VAL A 348 9.31 2.12 16.40
C VAL A 348 9.76 1.50 15.07
N TYR A 349 10.04 2.34 14.07
CA TYR A 349 10.37 1.92 12.71
C TYR A 349 11.84 2.13 12.32
N ASP A 350 12.70 2.51 13.27
CA ASP A 350 14.12 2.79 13.06
C ASP A 350 14.34 3.81 11.91
N THR A 351 13.61 4.93 11.97
CA THR A 351 13.58 6.00 10.94
C THR A 351 14.05 7.36 11.44
N GLY A 352 14.44 7.45 12.71
CA GLY A 352 14.82 8.70 13.39
C GLY A 352 13.62 9.54 13.86
N GLY A 353 12.40 9.12 13.51
CA GLY A 353 11.16 9.77 13.92
C GLY A 353 10.54 9.13 15.17
N GLY A 354 10.08 9.96 16.11
CA GLY A 354 9.35 9.51 17.29
C GLY A 354 7.86 9.37 17.01
N MET A 355 7.33 8.15 17.08
CA MET A 355 5.90 7.88 16.86
C MET A 355 5.06 8.38 18.03
N ILE A 356 4.05 9.19 17.71
CA ILE A 356 3.06 9.73 18.64
C ILE A 356 1.67 9.34 18.15
N GLU A 357 0.92 8.63 18.98
CA GLU A 357 -0.48 8.29 18.73
C GLU A 357 -1.37 9.15 19.61
N MET A 358 -2.31 9.87 19.01
CA MET A 358 -3.31 10.66 19.70
C MET A 358 -4.69 10.05 19.46
N THR A 359 -5.45 9.83 20.52
CA THR A 359 -6.85 9.39 20.45
C THR A 359 -7.75 10.49 20.97
N PHE A 360 -8.71 10.89 20.14
CA PHE A 360 -9.71 11.92 20.41
C PHE A 360 -11.08 11.27 20.52
N TYR A 361 -11.90 11.75 21.45
CA TYR A 361 -13.29 11.31 21.63
C TYR A 361 -14.23 12.49 21.48
N ASP A 362 -15.38 12.26 20.83
CA ASP A 362 -16.49 13.20 20.86
C ASP A 362 -17.26 13.11 22.20
N GLU A 363 -18.31 13.93 22.36
CA GLU A 363 -19.08 14.01 23.61
C GLU A 363 -19.68 12.67 24.03
N LYS A 364 -20.18 11.88 23.07
CA LYS A 364 -20.76 10.56 23.35
C LYS A 364 -19.69 9.52 23.66
N GLY A 365 -18.61 9.51 22.88
CA GLY A 365 -17.48 8.62 23.07
C GLY A 365 -16.83 8.80 24.45
N ASP A 366 -16.63 10.04 24.88
CA ASP A 366 -16.12 10.34 26.23
C ASP A 366 -17.11 9.93 27.34
N ALA A 367 -18.40 10.14 27.12
CA ALA A 367 -19.45 9.72 28.05
C ALA A 367 -19.68 8.18 28.09
N GLY A 368 -19.10 7.43 27.14
CA GLY A 368 -19.34 5.99 26.98
C GLY A 368 -20.77 5.68 26.51
N GLU A 369 -21.39 6.61 25.77
CA GLU A 369 -22.70 6.45 25.17
C GLU A 369 -22.58 5.83 23.76
N PRO A 370 -23.56 5.02 23.31
CA PRO A 370 -23.54 4.44 21.98
C PRO A 370 -23.59 5.52 20.90
N PHE A 371 -23.14 5.19 19.69
CA PHE A 371 -23.14 6.09 18.54
C PHE A 371 -22.24 7.31 18.71
N GLY A 372 -21.11 7.14 19.42
CA GLY A 372 -20.03 8.12 19.52
C GLY A 372 -18.90 7.82 18.54
N TYR A 373 -18.12 8.85 18.22
CA TYR A 373 -16.92 8.75 17.41
C TYR A 373 -15.65 8.80 18.25
N ALA A 374 -14.65 8.04 17.82
CA ALA A 374 -13.27 8.21 18.21
C ALA A 374 -12.40 8.44 16.97
N VAL A 375 -11.43 9.34 17.06
CA VAL A 375 -10.44 9.57 16.00
C VAL A 375 -9.06 9.27 16.55
N LYS A 376 -8.32 8.39 15.87
CA LYS A 376 -6.92 8.10 16.15
C LYS A 376 -6.04 8.74 15.09
N LEU A 377 -5.12 9.58 15.51
CA LEU A 377 -4.12 10.23 14.66
C LEU A 377 -2.74 9.73 15.05
N THR A 378 -1.99 9.16 14.10
CA THR A 378 -0.63 8.67 14.33
C THR A 378 0.35 9.54 13.56
N VAL A 379 1.06 10.40 14.28
CA VAL A 379 2.04 11.35 13.71
C VAL A 379 3.45 10.92 14.09
N ILE A 380 4.41 11.26 13.24
CA ILE A 380 5.83 11.04 13.47
C ILE A 380 6.47 12.38 13.81
N GLY A 381 6.75 12.59 15.08
CA GLY A 381 7.45 13.77 15.59
C GLY A 381 8.95 13.54 15.79
N PRO A 382 9.62 14.40 16.56
CA PRO A 382 11.00 14.19 16.98
C PRO A 382 11.16 12.93 17.85
N LYS A 383 12.29 12.24 17.67
CA LYS A 383 12.78 11.25 18.64
C LYS A 383 13.40 12.02 19.82
N PHE A 384 12.85 11.84 21.02
CA PHE A 384 13.36 12.47 22.23
C PHE A 384 14.48 11.63 22.86
N LEU A 385 15.52 12.29 23.35
CA LEU A 385 16.64 11.65 24.05
C LEU A 385 16.26 11.21 25.46
N ASP A 386 15.51 12.06 26.19
CA ASP A 386 14.94 11.73 27.51
C ASP A 386 13.41 11.91 27.47
N PRO A 387 12.66 10.97 26.86
CA PRO A 387 11.22 11.11 26.66
C PRO A 387 10.45 11.24 27.98
N LYS A 388 11.01 10.79 29.11
CA LYS A 388 10.42 10.99 30.43
C LYS A 388 10.29 12.46 30.81
N LYS A 389 11.18 13.31 30.30
CA LYS A 389 11.21 14.76 30.59
C LYS A 389 10.85 15.64 29.40
N GLU A 390 11.18 15.19 28.19
CA GLU A 390 11.20 16.06 27.00
C GLU A 390 10.00 15.86 26.08
N ARG A 391 9.31 14.71 26.18
CA ARG A 391 8.24 14.38 25.23
C ARG A 391 7.15 15.44 25.22
N LYS A 392 6.79 15.86 24.01
CA LYS A 392 5.74 16.84 23.75
C LYS A 392 5.22 16.67 22.32
N LEU A 393 4.05 17.23 22.06
CA LEU A 393 3.59 17.42 20.69
C LEU A 393 4.44 18.51 20.04
N THR A 394 4.79 18.31 18.77
CA THR A 394 5.55 19.29 18.01
C THR A 394 4.59 20.04 17.08
N PRO A 395 4.48 21.37 17.19
CA PRO A 395 3.65 22.15 16.28
C PRO A 395 4.14 22.03 14.84
N GLY A 396 3.21 21.96 13.90
CA GLY A 396 3.52 21.81 12.49
C GLY A 396 2.38 21.19 11.69
N THR A 397 2.58 21.11 10.38
CA THR A 397 1.70 20.42 9.45
C THR A 397 2.32 19.09 9.09
N TYR A 398 1.59 18.01 9.30
CA TYR A 398 2.00 16.65 9.01
C TYR A 398 1.27 16.15 7.76
N THR A 399 1.99 15.46 6.88
CA THR A 399 1.44 14.86 5.64
C THR A 399 1.53 13.35 5.65
N ALA A 400 0.62 12.68 4.92
CA ALA A 400 0.60 11.22 4.82
C ALA A 400 1.92 10.69 4.25
N ALA A 401 2.54 9.72 4.92
CA ALA A 401 3.68 9.01 4.35
C ALA A 401 3.81 7.59 4.91
N THR A 402 4.30 6.67 4.08
CA THR A 402 4.70 5.31 4.48
C THR A 402 6.20 5.20 4.74
N THR A 403 6.94 6.31 4.66
CA THR A 403 8.36 6.37 5.02
C THR A 403 8.59 6.54 6.52
N TYR A 404 7.54 6.88 7.27
CA TYR A 404 7.53 7.10 8.71
C TYR A 404 8.60 8.07 9.21
N LYS A 405 9.02 9.03 8.37
CA LYS A 405 9.98 10.07 8.74
C LYS A 405 9.31 11.15 9.58
N LYS A 406 10.11 11.94 10.29
CA LYS A 406 9.64 13.13 11.01
C LYS A 406 8.77 14.03 10.12
N ASP A 407 7.78 14.67 10.74
CA ASP A 407 6.81 15.58 10.12
C ASP A 407 5.83 14.89 9.15
N THR A 408 5.65 13.58 9.30
CA THR A 408 4.65 12.78 8.55
C THR A 408 3.60 12.17 9.47
N TRP A 409 2.50 11.67 8.91
CA TRP A 409 1.53 10.83 9.61
C TRP A 409 1.32 9.50 8.89
N MET A 410 1.00 8.47 9.67
CA MET A 410 0.89 7.09 9.21
C MET A 410 -0.52 6.78 8.68
N PRO A 411 -0.68 6.41 7.40
CA PRO A 411 -1.92 5.85 6.85
C PRO A 411 -2.39 4.62 7.63
N ALA A 412 -3.70 4.41 7.68
CA ALA A 412 -4.23 3.27 8.40
C ALA A 412 -3.98 1.95 7.67
N ALA A 413 -3.69 0.91 8.46
CA ALA A 413 -3.52 -0.45 7.96
C ALA A 413 -4.01 -1.46 9.00
N GLU A 414 -4.52 -2.60 8.53
CA GLU A 414 -4.95 -3.70 9.38
C GLU A 414 -3.80 -4.63 9.73
N MET A 415 -3.69 -4.97 11.02
CA MET A 415 -2.68 -5.87 11.55
C MET A 415 -3.34 -7.05 12.24
N THR A 416 -2.84 -8.26 11.98
CA THR A 416 -3.34 -9.46 12.65
C THR A 416 -2.45 -9.81 13.84
N ILE A 417 -2.93 -9.52 15.05
CA ILE A 417 -2.21 -9.80 16.30
C ILE A 417 -2.98 -10.86 17.07
N LEU A 418 -2.34 -12.01 17.33
CA LEU A 418 -2.94 -13.15 18.04
C LEU A 418 -4.28 -13.61 17.44
N GLY A 419 -4.43 -13.50 16.11
CA GLY A 419 -5.64 -13.89 15.38
C GLY A 419 -6.77 -12.85 15.39
N MET A 420 -6.54 -11.66 15.94
CA MET A 420 -7.47 -10.52 15.90
C MET A 420 -6.97 -9.48 14.89
N VAL A 421 -7.87 -8.92 14.10
CA VAL A 421 -7.56 -7.81 13.20
C VAL A 421 -7.72 -6.49 13.96
N ILE A 422 -6.68 -5.66 13.93
CA ILE A 422 -6.63 -4.38 14.65
C ILE A 422 -6.18 -3.30 13.66
N PRO A 423 -6.89 -2.16 13.57
CA PRO A 423 -6.40 -1.02 12.81
C PRO A 423 -5.23 -0.33 13.53
N MET A 424 -4.17 -0.08 12.77
CA MET A 424 -3.04 0.77 13.16
C MET A 424 -3.01 2.03 12.30
N GLY A 425 -2.28 3.06 12.74
CA GLY A 425 -2.15 4.32 12.01
C GLY A 425 -3.29 5.28 12.29
N THR A 426 -3.71 6.02 11.25
CA THR A 426 -4.64 7.14 11.37
C THR A 426 -6.04 6.78 10.85
N TYR A 427 -7.04 6.77 11.72
CA TYR A 427 -8.41 6.37 11.38
C TYR A 427 -9.47 7.03 12.28
N ALA A 428 -10.71 7.09 11.81
CA ALA A 428 -11.88 7.33 12.65
C ALA A 428 -12.62 6.00 12.89
N ALA A 429 -13.26 5.88 14.06
CA ALA A 429 -14.08 4.74 14.45
C ALA A 429 -15.42 5.24 14.99
N TYR A 430 -16.47 4.49 14.72
CA TYR A 430 -17.85 4.76 15.13
C TYR A 430 -18.43 3.55 15.85
N ASP A 431 -18.99 3.79 17.04
CA ASP A 431 -19.69 2.77 17.81
C ASP A 431 -21.13 2.60 17.30
N ASP A 432 -21.33 1.69 16.35
CA ASP A 432 -22.65 1.31 15.84
C ASP A 432 -23.37 0.25 16.71
N GLN A 433 -22.87 0.01 17.93
CA GLN A 433 -23.30 -1.05 18.86
C GLN A 433 -23.02 -2.49 18.42
N THR A 434 -22.34 -2.69 17.29
CA THR A 434 -21.83 -4.01 16.92
C THR A 434 -20.52 -4.31 17.66
N GLN A 435 -20.07 -5.57 17.61
CA GLN A 435 -18.81 -5.98 18.23
C GLN A 435 -17.59 -5.24 17.65
N ASN A 436 -17.66 -4.86 16.37
CA ASN A 436 -16.52 -4.33 15.63
C ASN A 436 -16.58 -2.81 15.48
N GLY A 437 -17.77 -2.20 15.49
CA GLY A 437 -17.94 -0.82 15.08
C GLY A 437 -17.70 -0.63 13.58
N GLN A 438 -17.67 0.63 13.14
CA GLN A 438 -17.34 0.99 11.76
C GLN A 438 -16.15 1.93 11.71
N TYR A 439 -15.39 1.89 10.62
CA TYR A 439 -14.11 2.60 10.52
C TYR A 439 -14.01 3.47 9.27
N SER A 440 -13.12 4.44 9.34
CA SER A 440 -12.70 5.26 8.20
C SER A 440 -11.18 5.38 8.25
N TYR A 441 -10.50 4.63 7.38
CA TYR A 441 -9.04 4.53 7.35
C TYR A 441 -8.42 5.65 6.54
N GLY A 442 -7.62 6.51 7.18
CA GLY A 442 -6.98 7.64 6.53
C GLY A 442 -5.95 7.21 5.48
N SER A 443 -6.00 7.87 4.32
CA SER A 443 -5.13 7.59 3.17
C SER A 443 -4.31 8.82 2.75
N GLU A 444 -4.94 9.98 2.66
CA GLU A 444 -4.35 11.25 2.22
C GLU A 444 -4.92 12.41 3.06
N GLY A 445 -4.26 13.57 3.03
CA GLY A 445 -4.68 14.76 3.76
C GLY A 445 -3.65 15.25 4.77
N THR A 446 -4.07 16.15 5.64
CA THR A 446 -3.17 16.88 6.55
C THR A 446 -3.67 16.85 8.00
N ILE A 447 -2.70 16.81 8.91
CA ILE A 447 -2.92 17.03 10.34
C ILE A 447 -2.11 18.25 10.73
N GLU A 448 -2.75 19.24 11.34
CA GLU A 448 -2.09 20.43 11.86
C GLU A 448 -2.14 20.45 13.38
N ILE A 449 -0.99 20.66 14.00
CA ILE A 449 -0.83 20.81 15.44
C ILE A 449 -0.32 22.22 15.73
N GLU A 450 -1.03 22.95 16.60
CA GLU A 450 -0.66 24.28 17.07
C GLU A 450 -0.53 24.26 18.59
N GLU A 451 0.56 24.83 19.11
CA GLU A 451 0.73 25.08 20.55
C GLU A 451 -0.02 26.35 20.97
N LEU A 452 -0.86 26.21 21.98
CA LEU A 452 -1.60 27.30 22.63
C LEU A 452 -0.96 27.62 24.00
N ALA A 453 -1.42 28.69 24.64
CA ALA A 453 -0.95 29.05 25.97
C ALA A 453 -1.20 27.94 27.01
N ASN A 454 -0.27 27.80 27.96
CA ASN A 454 -0.30 26.83 29.06
C ASN A 454 -0.22 25.35 28.64
N ASN A 455 0.60 25.02 27.64
CA ASN A 455 0.80 23.65 27.12
C ASN A 455 -0.47 23.00 26.55
N ARG A 456 -1.46 23.82 26.18
CA ARG A 456 -2.64 23.38 25.45
C ARG A 456 -2.33 23.30 23.97
N HIS A 457 -3.08 22.50 23.24
CA HIS A 457 -2.89 22.33 21.80
C HIS A 457 -4.21 22.50 21.06
N ARG A 458 -4.14 23.02 19.85
CA ARG A 458 -5.19 22.89 18.83
C ARG A 458 -4.70 21.86 17.82
N VAL A 459 -5.49 20.83 17.61
CA VAL A 459 -5.26 19.84 16.54
C VAL A 459 -6.41 19.95 15.56
N THR A 460 -6.10 20.13 14.28
CA THR A 460 -7.08 20.13 13.20
C THR A 460 -6.66 19.12 12.14
N PHE A 461 -7.62 18.45 11.54
CA PHE A 461 -7.34 17.44 10.53
C PHE A 461 -8.44 17.45 9.47
N GLU A 462 -8.04 17.17 8.24
CA GLU A 462 -8.91 16.90 7.10
C GLU A 462 -8.26 15.75 6.33
N ILE A 463 -8.87 14.57 6.43
CA ILE A 463 -8.27 13.32 5.98
C ILE A 463 -9.25 12.62 5.04
N GLU A 464 -8.79 12.32 3.82
CA GLU A 464 -9.49 11.46 2.88
C GLU A 464 -9.24 10.00 3.27
N ALA A 465 -10.33 9.27 3.45
CA ALA A 465 -10.33 7.87 3.78
C ALA A 465 -10.10 6.99 2.54
N GLN A 466 -9.69 5.75 2.78
CA GLN A 466 -9.55 4.73 1.74
C GLN A 466 -10.85 4.53 0.92
N THR A 467 -12.02 4.83 1.49
CA THR A 467 -13.34 4.78 0.83
C THR A 467 -13.63 5.99 -0.07
N GLY A 468 -12.76 7.01 -0.09
CA GLY A 468 -12.97 8.29 -0.79
C GLY A 468 -13.81 9.32 -0.03
N TYR A 469 -14.32 8.97 1.16
CA TYR A 469 -14.99 9.91 2.06
C TYR A 469 -13.99 10.68 2.92
N VAL A 470 -14.41 11.78 3.52
CA VAL A 470 -13.54 12.66 4.31
C VAL A 470 -13.97 12.65 5.77
N PHE A 471 -13.02 12.46 6.67
CA PHE A 471 -13.21 12.77 8.08
C PHE A 471 -12.37 13.97 8.45
N LYS A 472 -13.05 15.03 8.87
CA LYS A 472 -12.45 16.31 9.23
C LYS A 472 -12.91 16.72 10.61
N GLY A 473 -12.04 17.40 11.36
CA GLY A 473 -12.38 17.78 12.71
C GLY A 473 -11.33 18.59 13.42
N SER A 474 -11.64 18.89 14.68
CA SER A 474 -10.73 19.63 15.55
C SER A 474 -10.88 19.25 17.01
N PHE A 475 -9.82 19.51 17.76
CA PHE A 475 -9.77 19.45 19.22
C PHE A 475 -8.94 20.62 19.77
N GLU A 476 -9.38 21.21 20.89
CA GLU A 476 -8.64 22.23 21.63
C GLU A 476 -8.57 21.90 23.12
N GLY A 477 -7.40 21.53 23.63
CA GLY A 477 -7.29 21.08 25.02
C GLY A 477 -5.90 20.62 25.40
N ASP A 478 -5.81 20.03 26.59
CA ASP A 478 -4.61 19.33 27.04
C ASP A 478 -4.58 17.93 26.40
N ILE A 479 -3.44 17.54 25.85
CA ILE A 479 -3.20 16.20 25.29
C ILE A 479 -2.04 15.58 26.07
N PRO A 480 -2.30 14.84 27.16
CA PRO A 480 -1.24 14.21 27.92
C PRO A 480 -0.58 13.10 27.09
N LEU A 481 0.75 13.02 27.12
CA LEU A 481 1.51 11.94 26.48
C LEU A 481 1.99 10.94 27.53
N GLU A 482 1.60 9.67 27.38
CA GLU A 482 2.20 8.55 28.09
C GLU A 482 3.48 8.10 27.37
N ASP A 483 4.51 7.77 28.14
CA ASP A 483 5.79 7.28 27.61
C ASP A 483 5.78 5.74 27.57
N GLN A 484 5.86 5.18 26.36
CA GLN A 484 5.96 3.74 26.09
C GLN A 484 7.16 3.41 25.20
N SER A 485 8.12 4.32 25.03
CA SER A 485 9.30 4.07 24.21
C SER A 485 10.26 3.08 24.86
N ASP A 486 11.04 2.40 24.01
CA ASP A 486 12.19 1.61 24.43
C ASP A 486 13.48 2.37 24.12
N ASP A 487 13.98 3.08 25.12
CA ASP A 487 15.14 3.98 25.00
C ASP A 487 16.49 3.25 25.10
N SER A 488 16.53 1.93 24.86
CA SER A 488 17.71 1.10 25.14
C SER A 488 18.81 1.14 24.06
N GLU A 489 18.58 1.80 22.93
CA GLU A 489 19.50 1.81 21.79
C GLU A 489 20.40 3.05 21.67
N ASP A 490 20.21 4.10 22.48
CA ASP A 490 21.15 5.23 22.54
C ASP A 490 22.40 4.87 23.35
N ASP A 491 23.56 4.76 22.68
CA ASP A 491 24.85 4.49 23.30
C ASP A 491 25.61 5.76 23.74
N GLY A 492 24.99 6.94 23.60
CA GLY A 492 25.55 8.24 23.95
C GLY A 492 26.63 8.72 22.98
N SER A 493 26.64 8.23 21.75
CA SER A 493 27.61 8.61 20.72
C SER A 493 27.15 9.73 19.78
N SER A 494 25.94 10.25 19.97
CA SER A 494 25.40 11.39 19.24
C SER A 494 24.79 12.44 20.16
N THR A 495 24.99 13.71 19.81
CA THR A 495 24.30 14.87 20.39
C THR A 495 23.31 15.51 19.43
N LEU A 496 23.10 14.92 18.25
CA LEU A 496 22.18 15.47 17.25
C LEU A 496 20.74 15.33 17.73
N THR A 497 19.93 16.32 17.36
CA THR A 497 18.48 16.35 17.64
C THR A 497 17.66 16.44 16.35
N GLU A 498 18.34 16.52 15.20
CA GLU A 498 17.79 16.60 13.86
C GLU A 498 18.87 16.22 12.84
N ASP A 499 18.45 16.01 11.60
CA ASP A 499 19.35 15.79 10.46
C ASP A 499 20.34 16.95 10.31
N LEU A 500 21.58 16.62 9.96
CA LEU A 500 22.68 17.55 9.81
C LEU A 500 23.16 17.58 8.36
N ASP A 501 23.13 18.77 7.75
CA ASP A 501 23.90 19.09 6.54
C ASP A 501 25.12 19.91 6.97
N MET A 502 26.31 19.30 6.88
CA MET A 502 27.55 19.84 7.41
C MET A 502 28.03 21.06 6.61
N ASP A 503 28.30 22.17 7.28
CA ASP A 503 29.02 23.30 6.67
C ASP A 503 30.53 23.06 6.72
N LEU A 504 31.05 22.46 5.65
CA LEU A 504 32.48 22.24 5.44
C LEU A 504 33.13 23.35 4.60
N SER A 505 32.37 24.35 4.15
CA SER A 505 32.79 25.31 3.11
C SER A 505 33.94 26.21 3.53
N TYR A 506 34.11 26.42 4.84
CA TYR A 506 35.14 27.29 5.40
C TYR A 506 36.54 26.67 5.42
N LEU A 507 36.65 25.36 5.16
CA LEU A 507 37.88 24.56 5.22
C LEU A 507 38.71 24.70 3.94
N GLU A 508 39.99 25.03 4.11
CA GLU A 508 40.90 25.28 2.97
C GLU A 508 41.58 24.00 2.43
N LYS A 509 41.73 22.98 3.28
CA LYS A 509 42.39 21.71 2.95
C LYS A 509 42.00 20.60 3.92
N ALA A 510 42.13 19.36 3.47
CA ALA A 510 41.98 18.16 4.29
C ALA A 510 43.34 17.49 4.55
N HIS A 511 43.42 16.71 5.63
CA HIS A 511 44.66 16.07 6.07
C HIS A 511 44.52 14.55 6.06
N CYS A 512 45.45 13.87 5.39
CA CYS A 512 45.55 12.41 5.35
C CYS A 512 46.63 11.94 6.32
N PHE A 513 46.28 10.99 7.18
CA PHE A 513 47.18 10.41 8.17
C PHE A 513 47.29 8.90 7.96
N PRO A 514 48.35 8.43 7.27
CA PRO A 514 48.67 7.01 7.18
C PRO A 514 48.83 6.39 8.57
N GLN A 515 48.18 5.26 8.82
CA GLN A 515 48.22 4.58 10.11
C GLN A 515 48.85 3.19 9.99
N THR A 516 49.63 2.82 11.01
CA THR A 516 50.16 1.45 11.16
C THR A 516 49.39 0.63 12.17
N GLN A 517 48.53 1.28 12.97
CA GLN A 517 47.76 0.68 14.05
C GLN A 517 46.29 1.03 13.93
N ILE A 518 45.44 0.11 14.36
CA ILE A 518 43.98 0.23 14.31
C ILE A 518 43.37 -0.28 15.60
N PHE A 519 42.40 0.46 16.14
CA PHE A 519 41.64 0.02 17.31
C PHE A 519 40.47 -0.89 16.90
N VAL A 520 40.39 -2.04 17.55
CA VAL A 520 39.33 -3.04 17.39
C VAL A 520 38.67 -3.31 18.76
N PRO A 521 37.34 -3.12 18.89
CA PRO A 521 36.64 -3.42 20.14
C PRO A 521 36.90 -4.86 20.62
N GLY A 522 37.29 -5.01 21.89
CA GLY A 522 37.61 -6.31 22.50
C GLY A 522 39.03 -6.85 22.21
N LEU A 523 39.71 -6.37 21.17
CA LEU A 523 41.13 -6.71 20.90
C LEU A 523 42.09 -5.57 21.24
N GLY A 524 41.60 -4.34 21.40
CA GLY A 524 42.41 -3.15 21.62
C GLY A 524 43.06 -2.65 20.33
N THR A 525 44.15 -1.91 20.48
CA THR A 525 44.96 -1.43 19.36
C THR A 525 45.88 -2.54 18.86
N ILE A 526 45.75 -2.90 17.58
CA ILE A 526 46.55 -3.92 16.89
C ILE A 526 47.26 -3.33 15.68
N ASP A 527 48.32 -3.98 15.21
CA ASP A 527 49.01 -3.58 13.99
C ASP A 527 48.15 -3.94 12.76
N VAL A 528 48.04 -3.02 11.81
CA VAL A 528 47.22 -3.19 10.59
C VAL A 528 47.69 -4.40 9.77
N ALA A 529 49.00 -4.68 9.80
CA ALA A 529 49.60 -5.83 9.13
C ALA A 529 49.11 -7.19 9.67
N ASP A 530 48.57 -7.23 10.89
CA ASP A 530 48.13 -8.47 11.54
C ASP A 530 46.64 -8.78 11.28
N LEU A 531 45.90 -7.90 10.60
CA LEU A 531 44.45 -8.01 10.40
C LEU A 531 44.00 -9.34 9.77
N THR A 532 44.80 -9.93 8.88
CA THR A 532 44.49 -11.22 8.24
C THR A 532 44.85 -12.44 9.10
N THR A 533 45.43 -12.22 10.29
CA THR A 533 45.92 -13.28 11.19
C THR A 533 45.25 -13.28 12.57
N VAL A 534 44.68 -12.14 12.99
CA VAL A 534 43.84 -12.05 14.18
C VAL A 534 42.52 -12.82 13.99
N THR A 535 41.85 -13.21 15.08
CA THR A 535 40.59 -13.96 15.00
C THR A 535 39.41 -13.12 15.49
N PRO A 536 38.34 -12.96 14.70
CA PRO A 536 38.20 -13.42 13.30
C PRO A 536 39.09 -12.59 12.35
N PRO A 537 39.66 -13.19 11.28
CA PRO A 537 40.58 -12.48 10.39
C PRO A 537 39.84 -11.62 9.38
N ALA A 538 40.52 -10.56 8.93
CA ALA A 538 40.12 -9.83 7.73
C ALA A 538 40.20 -10.73 6.49
N PRO A 539 39.25 -10.60 5.54
CA PRO A 539 39.23 -11.39 4.32
C PRO A 539 40.44 -11.14 3.42
N GLU A 540 41.04 -9.94 3.50
CA GLU A 540 42.22 -9.56 2.73
C GLU A 540 43.06 -8.51 3.47
N ALA A 541 44.29 -8.29 2.98
CA ALA A 541 45.21 -7.33 3.58
C ALA A 541 44.79 -5.89 3.25
N CYS A 542 44.86 -5.01 4.25
CA CYS A 542 44.47 -3.60 4.15
C CYS A 542 45.64 -2.68 4.48
N GLY A 543 45.65 -1.50 3.88
CA GLY A 543 46.21 -0.29 4.46
C GLY A 543 45.13 0.47 5.25
N TYR A 544 45.52 1.37 6.16
CA TYR A 544 44.60 2.18 6.94
C TYR A 544 45.07 3.64 6.98
N GLN A 545 44.12 4.55 6.82
CA GLN A 545 44.33 5.99 6.95
C GLN A 545 43.10 6.64 7.57
N PHE A 546 43.28 7.76 8.27
CA PHE A 546 42.17 8.66 8.54
C PHE A 546 42.34 9.96 7.76
N ILE A 547 41.23 10.48 7.24
CA ILE A 547 41.14 11.77 6.56
C ILE A 547 40.37 12.74 7.45
N ASP A 548 41.01 13.85 7.78
CA ASP A 548 40.41 14.95 8.55
C ASP A 548 40.03 16.09 7.61
N LEU A 549 38.73 16.30 7.45
CA LEU A 549 38.16 17.52 6.87
C LEU A 549 37.95 18.49 8.03
N GLY A 550 38.94 19.37 8.22
CA GLY A 550 39.01 20.25 9.39
C GLY A 550 39.66 19.56 10.59
N LEU A 551 40.16 20.37 11.53
CA LEU A 551 40.95 19.88 12.67
C LEU A 551 40.25 20.24 13.98
N ALA A 552 40.30 19.34 14.96
CA ALA A 552 39.76 19.58 16.31
C ALA A 552 40.44 20.75 17.05
N THR A 553 41.61 21.17 16.58
CA THR A 553 42.29 22.39 17.06
C THR A 553 41.66 23.69 16.55
N GLY A 554 40.70 23.61 15.64
CA GLY A 554 39.99 24.75 15.03
C GLY A 554 40.70 25.38 13.84
N THR A 555 39.92 26.07 13.01
CA THR A 555 40.41 26.91 11.90
C THR A 555 40.34 28.37 12.33
N TYR A 556 41.46 29.08 12.27
CA TYR A 556 41.53 30.50 12.64
C TYR A 556 41.70 31.35 11.38
N LYS A 557 40.93 32.43 11.27
CA LYS A 557 41.04 33.39 10.16
C LYS A 557 41.37 34.77 10.69
N HIS A 558 42.02 35.58 9.84
CA HIS A 558 42.33 36.96 10.15
C HIS A 558 41.07 37.70 10.61
N ASP A 559 41.16 38.32 11.79
CA ASP A 559 40.08 39.09 12.35
C ASP A 559 40.13 40.54 11.81
N PRO A 560 39.16 40.95 10.98
CA PRO A 560 39.15 42.28 10.39
C PRO A 560 38.91 43.40 11.42
N THR A 561 38.42 43.05 12.62
CA THR A 561 38.21 44.02 13.71
C THR A 561 39.50 44.33 14.47
N GLY A 562 40.50 43.45 14.38
CA GLY A 562 41.75 43.54 15.14
C GLY A 562 41.61 43.22 16.62
N GLU A 563 40.49 42.62 17.04
CA GLU A 563 40.25 42.15 18.42
C GLU A 563 41.17 40.97 18.76
N TYR A 564 41.39 40.08 17.78
CA TYR A 564 42.26 38.92 17.92
C TYR A 564 43.58 39.04 17.13
N ASN A 565 44.69 38.81 17.84
CA ASN A 565 46.04 38.61 17.35
C ASN A 565 46.19 37.29 16.54
N ASP A 566 47.35 37.09 15.91
CA ASP A 566 47.72 35.88 15.16
C ASP A 566 47.53 34.58 15.99
N PRO A 567 46.87 33.52 15.46
CA PRO A 567 46.38 33.30 14.08
C PRO A 567 45.01 33.92 13.75
N GLY A 568 44.37 34.62 14.69
CA GLY A 568 43.11 35.34 14.49
C GLY A 568 41.93 34.77 15.28
N LYS A 569 40.72 34.95 14.75
CA LYS A 569 39.47 34.49 15.38
C LYS A 569 39.12 33.08 14.90
N LEU A 570 38.67 32.23 15.81
CA LEU A 570 38.15 30.91 15.49
C LEU A 570 36.93 31.03 14.57
N VAL A 571 36.95 30.27 13.49
CA VAL A 571 35.77 30.03 12.66
C VAL A 571 35.07 28.82 13.24
N GLU A 572 33.87 29.03 13.78
CA GLU A 572 33.00 27.95 14.25
C GLU A 572 32.39 27.26 13.04
N GLY A 573 32.23 25.93 13.11
CA GLY A 573 31.72 25.14 12.00
C GLY A 573 31.97 23.65 12.19
N ASP A 574 31.62 22.88 11.17
CA ASP A 574 31.67 21.43 11.20
C ASP A 574 33.02 20.90 10.77
N ILE A 575 33.42 19.76 11.35
CA ILE A 575 34.53 18.95 10.88
C ILE A 575 34.09 17.49 10.85
N VAL A 576 34.71 16.71 9.95
CA VAL A 576 34.45 15.27 9.86
C VAL A 576 35.77 14.52 9.73
N ARG A 577 35.89 13.42 10.49
CA ARG A 577 36.96 12.43 10.32
C ARG A 577 36.40 11.22 9.60
N LEU A 578 37.14 10.73 8.61
CA LEU A 578 36.81 9.54 7.82
C LEU A 578 37.89 8.48 8.03
N ASP A 579 37.53 7.33 8.58
CA ASP A 579 38.45 6.20 8.75
C ASP A 579 38.35 5.29 7.53
N LEU A 580 39.36 5.28 6.65
CA LEU A 580 39.30 4.58 5.37
C LEU A 580 40.30 3.42 5.31
N LEU A 581 39.81 2.26 4.88
CA LEU A 581 40.66 1.12 4.52
C LEU A 581 41.00 1.17 3.04
N VAL A 582 42.29 1.11 2.74
CA VAL A 582 42.84 1.20 1.37
C VAL A 582 43.64 -0.05 1.06
N GLU A 583 44.15 -0.17 -0.17
CA GLU A 583 45.09 -1.25 -0.48
C GLU A 583 46.44 -1.01 0.24
N PRO A 584 47.13 -2.08 0.69
CA PRO A 584 48.46 -1.94 1.28
C PRO A 584 49.42 -1.16 0.38
N GLY A 585 50.10 -0.16 0.95
CA GLY A 585 51.01 0.74 0.24
C GLY A 585 50.37 2.01 -0.34
N ASP A 586 49.06 2.18 -0.21
CA ASP A 586 48.32 3.39 -0.60
C ASP A 586 47.87 4.25 0.60
N GLU A 587 48.39 4.00 1.81
CA GLU A 587 48.01 4.71 3.05
C GLU A 587 48.34 6.21 3.05
N GLY A 588 49.21 6.65 2.14
CA GLY A 588 49.54 8.06 1.91
C GLY A 588 48.97 8.62 0.60
N LYS A 589 47.94 7.98 0.04
CA LYS A 589 47.28 8.34 -1.22
C LYS A 589 45.77 8.32 -1.04
N ILE A 590 45.05 8.95 -1.97
CA ILE A 590 43.59 8.83 -2.05
C ILE A 590 43.22 7.86 -3.18
N THR A 591 42.43 6.84 -2.86
CA THR A 591 41.77 5.99 -3.86
C THR A 591 40.33 6.48 -4.04
N PRO A 592 39.97 7.08 -5.19
CA PRO A 592 38.58 7.43 -5.48
C PRO A 592 37.65 6.22 -5.44
N GLY A 593 36.36 6.47 -5.22
CA GLY A 593 35.32 5.45 -5.16
C GLY A 593 34.34 5.67 -4.00
N THR A 594 33.39 4.76 -3.89
CA THR A 594 32.41 4.76 -2.79
C THR A 594 32.84 3.78 -1.72
N TYR A 595 33.03 4.29 -0.51
CA TYR A 595 33.35 3.53 0.69
C TYR A 595 32.09 3.33 1.51
N THR A 596 31.62 2.09 1.63
CA THR A 596 30.50 1.75 2.50
C THR A 596 30.97 1.69 3.95
N LEU A 597 30.18 2.24 4.88
CA LEU A 597 30.45 2.11 6.30
C LEU A 597 30.36 0.64 6.74
N SER A 598 31.35 0.18 7.50
CA SER A 598 31.41 -1.19 8.01
C SER A 598 30.28 -1.44 9.03
N PRO A 599 29.58 -2.59 9.01
CA PRO A 599 28.56 -2.89 10.03
C PRO A 599 29.11 -2.94 11.45
N ASN A 600 30.41 -3.23 11.60
CA ASN A 600 31.12 -3.22 12.88
C ASN A 600 32.62 -3.02 12.64
N ARG A 601 33.38 -2.74 13.71
CA ARG A 601 34.84 -2.58 13.65
C ARG A 601 35.61 -3.89 13.88
N TYR A 602 35.01 -5.06 13.61
CA TYR A 602 35.74 -6.33 13.70
C TYR A 602 36.53 -6.62 12.42
N PRO A 603 37.69 -7.31 12.51
CA PRO A 603 38.56 -7.49 11.34
C PRO A 603 37.86 -8.22 10.19
N ALA A 604 36.91 -9.11 10.46
CA ALA A 604 36.11 -9.80 9.44
C ALA A 604 35.40 -8.88 8.43
N GLN A 605 35.12 -7.63 8.81
CA GLN A 605 34.50 -6.63 7.93
C GLN A 605 35.52 -5.73 7.23
N MET A 606 36.80 -5.82 7.58
CA MET A 606 37.86 -4.94 7.11
C MET A 606 38.42 -5.43 5.78
N ARG A 607 38.24 -4.62 4.74
CA ARG A 607 38.81 -4.82 3.40
C ARG A 607 39.05 -3.46 2.74
N PRO A 608 39.96 -3.33 1.77
CA PRO A 608 40.11 -2.11 0.98
C PRO A 608 38.76 -1.65 0.40
N GLY A 609 38.49 -0.34 0.44
CA GLY A 609 37.22 0.24 -0.03
C GLY A 609 36.11 0.27 1.02
N VAL A 610 36.42 0.00 2.29
CA VAL A 610 35.49 0.14 3.41
C VAL A 610 35.85 1.35 4.26
N ALA A 611 34.84 2.12 4.68
CA ALA A 611 34.98 3.12 5.74
C ALA A 611 34.62 2.47 7.08
N LEU A 612 35.44 2.65 8.12
CA LEU A 612 35.13 2.07 9.42
C LEU A 612 34.12 2.95 10.15
N ARG A 613 33.03 2.34 10.63
CA ARG A 613 32.01 3.03 11.41
C ARG A 613 32.60 3.72 12.65
N GLY A 614 31.93 4.76 13.12
CA GLY A 614 32.23 5.41 14.40
C GLY A 614 32.19 4.41 15.55
N TYR A 615 32.78 4.77 16.70
CA TYR A 615 32.73 3.95 17.90
C TYR A 615 32.88 4.83 19.14
N GLN A 616 31.99 4.59 20.11
CA GLN A 616 32.02 5.20 21.42
C GLN A 616 32.35 4.15 22.48
N GLY A 617 33.39 4.40 23.28
CA GLY A 617 33.83 3.48 24.33
C GLY A 617 34.89 4.06 25.26
N GLY A 618 35.58 3.21 26.02
CA GLY A 618 36.61 3.63 27.00
C GLY A 618 37.80 4.37 26.38
N GLU A 619 38.04 4.21 25.08
CA GLU A 619 39.07 4.91 24.30
C GLU A 619 38.58 6.27 23.74
N GLY A 620 37.35 6.68 24.09
CA GLY A 620 36.71 7.91 23.61
C GLY A 620 35.96 7.74 22.29
N HIS A 621 35.67 8.88 21.66
CA HIS A 621 34.93 8.99 20.40
C HIS A 621 35.91 8.82 19.22
N ILE A 622 35.89 7.65 18.57
CA ILE A 622 36.83 7.27 17.49
C ILE A 622 36.09 6.85 16.21
N GLY A 623 36.82 6.58 15.12
CA GLY A 623 36.25 6.17 13.84
C GLY A 623 35.73 7.32 12.98
N THR A 624 34.92 6.96 11.98
CA THR A 624 34.23 7.91 11.09
C THR A 624 33.16 8.65 11.88
N ARG A 625 33.28 9.98 11.96
CA ARG A 625 32.46 10.80 12.87
C ARG A 625 32.46 12.28 12.52
N TRP A 626 31.39 12.94 12.91
CA TRP A 626 31.24 14.39 12.88
C TRP A 626 31.55 15.01 14.24
N LEU A 627 32.12 16.20 14.24
CA LEU A 627 32.27 17.08 15.40
C LEU A 627 31.89 18.52 15.02
N GLY A 628 31.06 19.15 15.86
CA GLY A 628 30.79 20.59 15.80
C GLY A 628 31.83 21.36 16.61
N ILE A 629 32.59 22.25 15.97
CA ILE A 629 33.65 23.04 16.63
C ILE A 629 33.15 24.45 16.91
N GLY A 630 33.25 24.85 18.17
CA GLY A 630 32.97 26.22 18.60
C GLY A 630 33.91 26.70 19.69
N SER A 631 33.74 27.93 20.13
CA SER A 631 34.59 28.52 21.16
C SER A 631 34.29 27.92 22.54
N ALA A 632 35.31 27.66 23.35
CA ALA A 632 35.14 27.26 24.74
C ALA A 632 34.46 28.39 25.54
N ILE A 633 33.53 28.01 26.43
CA ILE A 633 32.92 28.92 27.41
C ILE A 633 33.56 28.64 28.76
N GLY A 634 34.03 29.68 29.45
CA GLY A 634 34.54 29.52 30.80
C GLY A 634 35.18 30.78 31.36
N ASN A 635 35.92 30.57 32.45
CA ASN A 635 36.65 31.60 33.17
C ASN A 635 38.11 31.55 32.76
N GLY A 636 38.66 32.64 32.24
CA GLY A 636 40.07 32.68 31.88
C GLY A 636 40.44 33.78 30.90
N TYR A 637 41.61 33.60 30.30
CA TYR A 637 42.16 34.53 29.32
C TYR A 637 41.79 34.09 27.89
N PRO A 638 41.13 34.93 27.07
CA PRO A 638 40.83 34.58 25.69
C PRO A 638 42.10 34.45 24.86
N LYS A 639 42.29 33.27 24.26
CA LYS A 639 43.50 32.97 23.49
C LYS A 639 43.55 33.87 22.25
N TYR A 640 44.72 34.44 22.02
CA TYR A 640 44.98 35.36 20.91
C TYR A 640 44.23 36.69 21.00
N HIS A 641 43.72 37.11 22.14
CA HIS A 641 43.14 38.45 22.26
C HIS A 641 44.24 39.54 22.34
N SER A 642 43.92 40.78 21.97
CA SER A 642 44.87 41.90 21.90
C SER A 642 45.44 42.32 23.26
N ASP A 643 44.60 42.34 24.29
CA ASP A 643 44.98 42.66 25.68
C ASP A 643 45.24 41.36 26.47
N PRO A 644 46.50 41.05 26.86
CA PRO A 644 46.89 39.86 27.66
C PRO A 644 46.38 39.83 29.11
N ASP A 645 45.87 40.95 29.62
CA ASP A 645 45.38 41.04 31.00
C ASP A 645 43.84 41.00 31.08
N HIS A 646 43.15 40.90 29.93
CA HIS A 646 41.69 40.79 29.87
C HIS A 646 41.20 39.40 30.32
N ILE A 647 40.51 39.34 31.46
CA ILE A 647 39.90 38.11 31.97
C ILE A 647 38.41 38.10 31.63
N VAL A 648 37.96 37.05 30.96
CA VAL A 648 36.55 36.78 30.71
C VAL A 648 36.02 35.86 31.81
N ILE A 649 34.88 36.25 32.38
CA ILE A 649 34.15 35.44 33.36
C ILE A 649 32.91 34.88 32.67
N ASP A 650 32.77 33.55 32.67
CA ASP A 650 31.68 32.80 32.07
C ASP A 650 31.39 33.20 30.61
N GLY A 651 32.45 33.38 29.81
CA GLY A 651 32.35 33.83 28.42
C GLY A 651 33.33 33.13 27.48
N TRP A 652 33.41 33.62 26.25
CA TRP A 652 34.11 32.93 25.16
C TRP A 652 35.62 33.13 25.21
N LEU A 653 36.37 32.03 25.07
CA LEU A 653 37.84 32.03 25.19
C LEU A 653 38.58 31.98 23.85
N ASN A 654 37.89 31.93 22.70
CA ASN A 654 38.50 31.75 21.37
C ASN A 654 39.43 30.51 21.28
N ILE A 655 39.11 29.48 22.08
CA ILE A 655 39.78 28.18 22.11
C ILE A 655 38.80 27.19 21.50
N ALA A 656 39.23 26.45 20.48
CA ALA A 656 38.41 25.41 19.88
C ALA A 656 37.99 24.38 20.94
N SER A 657 36.70 24.06 20.95
CA SER A 657 36.07 23.09 21.82
C SER A 657 34.99 22.34 21.03
N MET A 658 34.81 21.07 21.36
CA MET A 658 33.71 20.26 20.85
C MET A 658 32.39 20.78 21.46
N LYS A 659 31.45 21.15 20.60
CA LYS A 659 30.09 21.62 20.96
C LYS A 659 29.02 20.59 20.62
N GLY A 660 29.27 19.77 19.61
CA GLY A 660 28.46 18.62 19.24
C GLY A 660 29.34 17.49 18.71
N TYR A 661 28.81 16.28 18.73
CA TYR A 661 29.48 15.10 18.19
C TYR A 661 28.46 14.06 17.73
N ALA A 662 28.81 13.28 16.71
CA ALA A 662 28.06 12.11 16.28
C ALA A 662 28.97 11.08 15.65
N SER A 663 28.87 9.82 16.09
CA SER A 663 29.44 8.69 15.37
C SER A 663 28.61 8.40 14.13
N ILE A 664 29.27 8.23 12.98
CA ILE A 664 28.58 7.81 11.76
C ILE A 664 28.62 6.29 11.71
N TYR A 665 27.45 5.68 11.84
CA TYR A 665 27.30 4.24 12.00
C TYR A 665 26.93 3.51 10.73
N GLU A 666 26.15 4.14 9.87
CA GLU A 666 25.74 3.59 8.57
C GLU A 666 25.94 4.62 7.45
N GLY A 667 25.72 4.19 6.21
CA GLY A 667 25.83 5.04 5.01
C GLY A 667 27.11 4.84 4.20
N THR A 668 27.50 5.89 3.46
CA THR A 668 28.62 5.87 2.53
C THR A 668 29.45 7.16 2.55
N VAL A 669 30.69 7.01 2.10
CA VAL A 669 31.60 8.12 1.78
C VAL A 669 32.03 7.96 0.34
N THR A 670 31.63 8.90 -0.52
CA THR A 670 32.02 8.90 -1.93
C THR A 670 33.13 9.91 -2.16
N ILE A 671 34.23 9.44 -2.77
CA ILE A 671 35.39 10.27 -3.06
C ILE A 671 35.63 10.30 -4.56
N THR A 672 35.66 11.49 -5.14
CA THR A 672 35.96 11.67 -6.57
C THR A 672 37.18 12.57 -6.76
N LYS A 673 37.88 12.36 -7.87
CA LYS A 673 38.98 13.24 -8.26
C LYS A 673 38.40 14.57 -8.75
N ALA A 674 38.88 15.68 -8.21
CA ALA A 674 38.37 17.02 -8.54
C ALA A 674 39.35 17.82 -9.41
N GLU A 675 38.80 18.81 -10.12
CA GLU A 675 39.58 19.82 -10.84
C GLU A 675 40.26 20.77 -9.84
N GLY A 676 41.52 21.13 -10.07
CA GLY A 676 42.28 22.04 -9.19
C GLY A 676 43.74 21.64 -8.92
N GLY A 677 44.12 20.40 -9.26
CA GLY A 677 45.50 19.90 -9.21
C GLY A 677 45.58 18.41 -8.86
N GLU A 678 46.80 17.86 -8.85
CA GLU A 678 47.05 16.42 -8.58
C GLU A 678 46.55 15.95 -7.21
N ASN A 679 46.37 16.85 -6.24
CA ASN A 679 45.90 16.54 -4.89
C ASN A 679 44.49 17.05 -4.56
N TRP A 680 43.70 17.46 -5.55
CA TRP A 680 42.31 17.89 -5.35
C TRP A 680 41.31 16.74 -5.42
N PHE A 681 40.38 16.68 -4.46
CA PHE A 681 39.33 15.66 -4.38
C PHE A 681 38.03 16.27 -3.87
N THR A 682 36.91 15.63 -4.22
CA THR A 682 35.59 15.89 -3.65
C THR A 682 35.23 14.73 -2.74
N PHE A 683 34.82 15.03 -1.52
CA PHE A 683 34.31 14.10 -0.52
C PHE A 683 32.83 14.39 -0.33
N GLU A 684 32.00 13.39 -0.50
CA GLU A 684 30.57 13.40 -0.22
C GLU A 684 30.31 12.37 0.88
N VAL A 685 29.79 12.84 2.00
CA VAL A 685 29.39 12.01 3.14
C VAL A 685 27.87 11.93 3.11
N ASP A 686 27.36 10.72 3.14
CA ASP A 686 25.94 10.40 3.30
C ASP A 686 25.84 9.32 4.37
N GLY A 687 25.76 9.74 5.63
CA GLY A 687 25.87 8.89 6.80
C GLY A 687 24.65 8.98 7.71
N GLU A 688 24.61 8.10 8.70
CA GLU A 688 23.57 8.07 9.72
C GLU A 688 24.16 7.78 11.11
N ASP A 689 23.65 8.43 12.15
CA ASP A 689 24.06 8.19 13.55
C ASP A 689 23.25 7.09 14.26
N VAL A 690 23.49 6.87 15.56
CA VAL A 690 22.76 5.84 16.37
C VAL A 690 21.30 6.20 16.61
N LEU A 691 20.99 7.48 16.45
CA LEU A 691 19.65 8.00 16.65
C LEU A 691 18.87 8.03 15.33
N HIS A 692 19.50 7.63 14.21
CA HIS A 692 18.99 7.65 12.85
C HIS A 692 18.82 9.06 12.26
N HIS A 693 19.62 10.03 12.73
CA HIS A 693 19.74 11.32 12.04
C HIS A 693 20.65 11.19 10.83
N SER A 694 20.21 11.77 9.70
CA SER A 694 21.04 11.88 8.52
C SER A 694 22.18 12.87 8.76
N ILE A 695 23.41 12.49 8.41
CA ILE A 695 24.61 13.33 8.47
C ILE A 695 25.18 13.40 7.06
N THR A 696 24.89 14.51 6.38
CA THR A 696 25.28 14.74 5.00
C THR A 696 26.29 15.88 4.91
N GLY A 697 27.09 15.90 3.85
CA GLY A 697 27.94 17.04 3.56
C GLY A 697 28.89 16.79 2.40
N THR A 698 29.20 17.86 1.68
CA THR A 698 30.13 17.80 0.54
C THR A 698 31.24 18.82 0.70
N TRP A 699 32.48 18.39 0.46
CA TRP A 699 33.64 19.27 0.45
C TRP A 699 34.55 18.97 -0.73
N THR A 700 35.05 20.01 -1.39
CA THR A 700 36.01 19.89 -2.49
C THR A 700 37.23 20.75 -2.21
N GLY A 701 38.43 20.15 -2.29
CA GLY A 701 39.66 20.91 -2.09
C GLY A 701 40.93 20.04 -2.10
N PRO A 702 42.08 20.66 -1.79
CA PRO A 702 43.37 19.99 -1.76
C PRO A 702 43.54 19.12 -0.50
N VAL A 703 44.09 17.92 -0.67
CA VAL A 703 44.47 17.01 0.40
C VAL A 703 46.00 17.03 0.58
N VAL A 704 46.45 17.09 1.82
CA VAL A 704 47.87 17.02 2.22
C VAL A 704 48.09 15.94 3.26
N LEU A 705 49.32 15.46 3.43
CA LEU A 705 49.64 14.55 4.53
C LEU A 705 49.54 15.29 5.87
N GLY A 706 49.56 14.54 6.98
CA GLY A 706 49.50 15.09 8.34
C GLY A 706 50.59 16.10 8.71
N ASP A 707 51.64 16.25 7.88
CA ASP A 707 52.62 17.33 8.00
C ASP A 707 52.08 18.71 7.58
N GLY A 708 50.91 18.76 6.94
CA GLY A 708 50.21 19.95 6.50
C GLY A 708 50.73 20.56 5.19
N VAL A 709 51.72 19.95 4.54
CA VAL A 709 52.45 20.53 3.40
C VAL A 709 52.58 19.57 2.22
N THR A 710 52.80 18.27 2.45
CA THR A 710 53.05 17.30 1.37
C THR A 710 51.76 16.98 0.63
N PRO A 711 51.63 17.27 -0.68
CA PRO A 711 50.42 16.97 -1.45
C PRO A 711 50.15 15.47 -1.56
N VAL A 712 48.90 15.05 -1.31
CA VAL A 712 48.46 13.66 -1.45
C VAL A 712 47.90 13.43 -2.84
N VAL A 713 48.49 12.50 -3.59
CA VAL A 713 48.06 12.18 -4.96
C VAL A 713 47.06 11.03 -4.99
N SER A 714 46.43 10.83 -6.14
CA SER A 714 45.60 9.64 -6.36
C SER A 714 46.46 8.37 -6.38
N SER A 715 45.92 7.26 -5.89
CA SER A 715 46.53 5.93 -6.04
C SER A 715 46.52 5.42 -7.50
N GLY A 716 45.72 6.04 -8.37
CA GLY A 716 45.48 5.56 -9.74
C GLY A 716 44.54 4.37 -9.83
N LYS A 717 43.88 4.01 -8.72
CA LYS A 717 42.89 2.94 -8.59
C LYS A 717 41.51 3.53 -8.28
N GLU A 718 40.48 2.70 -8.32
CA GLU A 718 39.11 3.13 -8.02
C GLU A 718 38.31 2.00 -7.35
N PHE A 719 37.62 2.30 -6.26
CA PHE A 719 36.69 1.38 -5.62
C PHE A 719 35.29 1.54 -6.21
N LYS A 720 34.66 0.42 -6.56
CA LYS A 720 33.26 0.38 -6.99
C LYS A 720 32.35 0.21 -5.77
N PRO A 721 31.08 0.64 -5.84
CA PRO A 721 30.10 0.36 -4.80
C PRO A 721 30.06 -1.15 -4.50
N ALA A 722 30.16 -1.53 -3.22
CA ALA A 722 29.99 -2.92 -2.82
C ALA A 722 28.54 -3.36 -3.06
N ALA A 723 28.33 -4.59 -3.51
CA ALA A 723 27.01 -5.21 -3.52
C ALA A 723 26.50 -5.29 -2.07
N ALA A 724 25.25 -4.88 -1.84
CA ALA A 724 24.62 -4.86 -0.51
C ALA A 724 24.84 -6.19 0.23
N ALA A 725 25.42 -6.12 1.43
CA ALA A 725 25.54 -7.29 2.28
C ALA A 725 24.13 -7.76 2.70
N ALA A 726 23.93 -9.08 2.74
CA ALA A 726 22.70 -9.66 3.24
C ALA A 726 22.50 -9.29 4.73
N PRO A 727 21.25 -9.05 5.19
CA PRO A 727 20.99 -8.68 6.57
C PRO A 727 21.47 -9.78 7.53
N GLU A 728 22.29 -9.42 8.53
CA GLU A 728 22.61 -10.32 9.64
C GLU A 728 21.36 -10.49 10.51
N ALA A 729 21.02 -11.75 10.81
CA ALA A 729 19.91 -12.09 11.69
C ALA A 729 20.22 -11.68 13.14
N LYS A 730 19.38 -10.81 13.73
CA LYS A 730 19.42 -10.48 15.17
C LYS A 730 19.16 -11.77 15.98
N PRO A 731 19.98 -12.10 17.01
CA PRO A 731 19.73 -13.25 17.87
C PRO A 731 18.56 -12.97 18.82
N ALA A 732 17.49 -13.78 18.69
CA ALA A 732 16.32 -13.71 19.56
C ALA A 732 16.67 -14.18 20.99
N SER A 733 16.44 -13.33 21.99
CA SER A 733 16.40 -13.76 23.40
C SER A 733 14.98 -13.62 23.94
N GLU A 734 14.28 -14.75 24.05
CA GLU A 734 12.93 -14.84 24.62
C GLU A 734 12.94 -14.61 26.15
N LYS A 735 12.18 -13.61 26.59
CA LYS A 735 11.42 -13.66 27.84
C LYS A 735 10.00 -13.22 27.53
N GLN A 736 9.03 -14.10 27.81
CA GLN A 736 7.59 -13.83 27.62
C GLN A 736 7.19 -12.52 28.31
N ARG A 737 7.00 -11.48 27.49
CA ARG A 737 6.33 -10.22 27.81
C ARG A 737 5.12 -10.13 26.86
N PHE A 738 4.06 -9.44 27.28
CA PHE A 738 2.93 -9.15 26.39
C PHE A 738 3.43 -8.36 25.17
N PRO A 739 2.91 -8.63 23.95
CA PRO A 739 3.39 -7.97 22.75
C PRO A 739 3.17 -6.46 22.83
N THR A 740 4.24 -5.73 22.60
CA THR A 740 4.34 -4.28 22.46
C THR A 740 4.12 -3.87 21.01
N MET A 741 3.92 -2.58 20.73
CA MET A 741 3.84 -2.07 19.34
C MET A 741 5.09 -2.39 18.51
N ARG A 742 6.25 -2.52 19.14
CA ARG A 742 7.48 -2.97 18.48
C ARG A 742 7.36 -4.43 18.01
N ASP A 743 6.76 -5.30 18.84
CA ASP A 743 6.46 -6.70 18.44
C ASP A 743 5.41 -6.77 17.32
N ALA A 744 4.58 -5.73 17.18
CA ALA A 744 3.63 -5.58 16.09
C ALA A 744 4.30 -5.08 14.80
N ALA A 745 5.26 -4.15 14.88
CA ALA A 745 6.06 -3.70 13.74
C ALA A 745 6.89 -4.84 13.11
N ASP A 746 7.36 -5.79 13.93
CA ASP A 746 8.02 -7.02 13.47
C ASP A 746 7.04 -8.08 12.90
N SER A 747 5.73 -7.90 13.12
CA SER A 747 4.71 -8.80 12.62
C SER A 747 4.36 -8.46 11.16
N LYS A 748 4.25 -9.49 10.32
CA LYS A 748 3.91 -9.27 8.91
C LYS A 748 2.50 -8.69 8.81
N PRO A 749 2.27 -7.71 7.91
CA PRO A 749 0.92 -7.30 7.55
C PRO A 749 0.08 -8.53 7.22
N ALA A 750 -1.21 -8.50 7.54
CA ALA A 750 -2.12 -9.58 7.19
C ALA A 750 -1.94 -9.91 5.70
N GLN A 751 -1.65 -11.18 5.38
CA GLN A 751 -1.54 -11.58 3.98
C GLN A 751 -2.88 -11.29 3.31
N ALA A 752 -2.84 -10.52 2.21
CA ALA A 752 -4.00 -10.26 1.39
C ALA A 752 -4.66 -11.59 1.03
N LEU A 753 -5.82 -11.85 1.62
CA LEU A 753 -6.70 -12.91 1.14
C LEU A 753 -7.24 -12.42 -0.22
N PRO A 754 -7.33 -13.29 -1.24
CA PRO A 754 -7.96 -12.92 -2.49
C PRO A 754 -9.36 -12.36 -2.21
N ALA A 755 -9.71 -11.26 -2.88
CA ALA A 755 -11.00 -10.59 -2.71
C ALA A 755 -12.13 -11.62 -2.87
N ARG A 756 -12.77 -11.99 -1.76
CA ARG A 756 -13.94 -12.86 -1.81
C ARG A 756 -15.13 -11.99 -2.19
N ARG A 757 -15.57 -12.11 -3.46
CA ARG A 757 -16.85 -11.56 -3.93
C ARG A 757 -18.00 -12.08 -3.05
N LEU A 758 -19.11 -11.34 -3.00
CA LEU A 758 -20.25 -11.70 -2.15
C LEU A 758 -20.69 -13.13 -2.49
N SER A 759 -20.71 -14.03 -1.50
CA SER A 759 -21.18 -15.41 -1.69
C SER A 759 -22.22 -15.73 -0.65
N LEU A 760 -23.44 -16.07 -1.07
CA LEU A 760 -24.47 -16.56 -0.16
C LEU A 760 -24.02 -17.92 0.40
N ARG A 761 -23.91 -18.01 1.73
CA ARG A 761 -23.81 -19.28 2.46
C ARG A 761 -25.03 -19.47 3.33
#